data_AF-A0A1H7NGQ4-F1
#
_entry.id   AF-A0A1H7NGQ4-F1
#
_cell.length_a   1.000
_cell.length_b   1.000
_cell.length_c   1.000
_cell.angle_alpha   90.00
_cell.angle_beta   90.00
_cell.angle_gamma   90.00
#
_symmetry.space_group_name_H-M   'P 1'
#
loop_
_entity.id
_entity.type
_entity.pdbx_description
1 polymer ?
#
loop_
_entity_poly.entity_id
_entity_poly.type
_entity_poly.pdbx_seq_one_letter_code
_entity_poly.pdbx_strand_id
1 'polypeptide(L)'
;MNFDTCSYEIVRPEKNEKHIIMSLTLLFAIEGSATVNVLEDSFVLNEGDVVMINPGVEYSFGDVGESIVGRALFSMKMIGSVMKGKNVLFYCNSVADKSKSYEDLRNIFYHMTEEYLYGSRQSDCRIDSNLYLILDTLIENYQTQNLNEAQGNPDNDVRMQQMMQYIIGNLDQEVNLTELAESMYVSASTLSRIFKKNTGVYFADYVTRLRLQQSLLLLSSTDQNMTQIALSCGFTNSSSFNRAFRKEMNMSPSQYRELHSEDAKKEEDEKKKIDVEIREKLENNVAIHGGVGVSDSISVDLTENDGEDYEKIWNRMLNIGSVNDLTRANMQYHTEYLHDKLHFDMARIWTLFSTKLMITDGSGRKACNFNMVDIALDFLVRNHIKVFLSLGRKPDMAAMSTGEIYKMDDYIPFVSRKAWETAVSEFFNHIVDRYGLKEVSDWIFELSSIPILQEENIRLWQGDSYSVQEAYDFLYKTVKRKIPDAMVGGFGGTVEDDWEQLRSLYLSLVAKDETPDFVSFLLFPYVNSVDDEGNYDRRVCKDPENELRQVRQIRELMEQSGLSDSKLFITEWNISISNRNYVNDSCFRASYIAGRAEKLLGHVDALSIMSSTDWISNYMDTTGLLNGSIGLISTDRILKPAYYSFAFLNALGHKLLAHGDHYIITKTDNGSIRMLLFNDSWFSAGYFLGPEEVPLERMGSGSYTVGQALELSVTIRHLQGTGNWYIKRRILNRNHGSILDEWQKFQYETRLTRSDVKYLESISVPKLTLEKAELEDSDHSILVNARLEPHEVCMIHIFSMD
;
A
#
# COMPACT_ATOMS: atom_id res chain seq x y z
N MET A 1 12.93 27.58 -20.86
CA MET A 1 13.01 27.66 -19.39
C MET A 1 12.71 29.08 -18.94
N ASN A 2 11.92 29.22 -17.87
CA ASN A 2 11.66 30.49 -17.20
C ASN A 2 12.72 30.62 -16.09
N PHE A 3 13.51 31.69 -16.05
CA PHE A 3 14.62 31.82 -15.09
C PHE A 3 14.17 32.03 -13.63
N ASP A 4 12.86 32.06 -13.40
CA ASP A 4 12.21 32.31 -12.12
C ASP A 4 11.72 31.02 -11.45
N THR A 5 11.95 29.84 -12.04
CA THR A 5 11.34 28.57 -11.62
C THR A 5 12.36 27.53 -11.13
N CYS A 6 11.85 26.35 -10.74
CA CYS A 6 12.62 25.12 -10.57
C CYS A 6 12.39 24.19 -11.76
N SER A 7 13.24 23.18 -11.93
CA SER A 7 13.00 22.11 -12.91
C SER A 7 13.67 20.81 -12.46
N TYR A 8 13.17 19.71 -13.00
CA TYR A 8 13.78 18.39 -12.84
C TYR A 8 14.03 17.77 -14.20
N GLU A 9 15.19 17.14 -14.35
CA GLU A 9 15.59 16.46 -15.58
C GLU A 9 16.25 15.14 -15.25
N ILE A 10 16.00 14.11 -16.05
CA ILE A 10 16.73 12.85 -15.99
C ILE A 10 17.67 12.81 -17.19
N VAL A 11 18.95 12.60 -16.93
CA VAL A 11 20.00 12.69 -17.93
C VAL A 11 20.94 11.49 -17.86
N ARG A 12 21.52 11.14 -19.01
CA ARG A 12 22.72 10.30 -19.07
C ARG A 12 23.95 11.21 -19.08
N PRO A 13 24.98 10.96 -18.26
CA PRO A 13 26.20 11.76 -18.29
C PRO A 13 26.94 11.57 -19.62
N GLU A 14 27.27 12.67 -20.31
CA GLU A 14 28.16 12.64 -21.46
C GLU A 14 29.61 12.94 -21.06
N LYS A 15 30.58 12.55 -21.90
CA LYS A 15 32.00 12.70 -21.57
C LYS A 15 32.42 14.16 -21.47
N ASN A 16 32.76 14.59 -20.25
CA ASN A 16 33.50 15.83 -19.95
C ASN A 16 32.82 17.12 -20.43
N GLU A 17 31.49 17.22 -20.34
CA GLU A 17 30.85 18.52 -20.46
C GLU A 17 31.14 19.38 -19.21
N LYS A 18 31.63 20.60 -19.44
CA LYS A 18 31.82 21.60 -18.39
C LYS A 18 30.60 22.49 -18.35
N HIS A 19 29.85 22.43 -17.25
CA HIS A 19 28.73 23.34 -17.03
C HIS A 19 29.11 24.41 -16.00
N ILE A 20 28.93 25.68 -16.38
CA ILE A 20 28.77 26.75 -15.39
C ILE A 20 27.28 26.84 -15.13
N ILE A 21 26.85 26.24 -14.01
CA ILE A 21 25.44 26.29 -13.65
C ILE A 21 25.15 27.55 -12.85
N MET A 22 24.11 28.27 -13.29
CA MET A 22 23.59 29.48 -12.63
C MET A 22 22.43 29.17 -11.67
N SER A 23 22.17 27.90 -11.37
CA SER A 23 21.17 27.42 -10.41
C SER A 23 21.82 26.63 -9.28
N LEU A 24 21.10 26.47 -8.17
CA LEU A 24 21.45 25.44 -7.20
C LEU A 24 21.06 24.09 -7.79
N THR A 25 21.98 23.13 -7.83
CA THR A 25 21.76 21.83 -8.48
C THR A 25 21.95 20.70 -7.51
N LEU A 26 21.02 19.75 -7.48
CA LEU A 26 21.21 18.46 -6.85
C LEU A 26 21.32 17.40 -7.94
N LEU A 27 22.36 16.57 -7.83
CA LEU A 27 22.53 15.37 -8.62
C LEU A 27 22.21 14.17 -7.75
N PHE A 28 21.39 13.27 -8.27
CA PHE A 28 21.02 12.02 -7.64
C PHE A 28 21.30 10.87 -8.60
N ALA A 29 22.14 9.91 -8.21
CA ALA A 29 22.40 8.74 -9.03
C ALA A 29 21.22 7.77 -8.91
N ILE A 30 20.39 7.72 -9.95
CA ILE A 30 19.20 6.87 -10.00
C ILE A 30 19.61 5.43 -10.33
N GLU A 31 20.53 5.27 -11.28
CA GLU A 31 21.02 3.97 -11.72
C GLU A 31 22.50 4.03 -12.12
N GLY A 32 23.27 3.04 -11.70
CA GLY A 32 24.70 2.93 -12.03
C GLY A 32 25.55 3.89 -11.22
N SER A 33 26.68 4.34 -11.78
CA SER A 33 27.61 5.22 -11.07
C SER A 33 28.15 6.32 -11.98
N ALA A 34 28.28 7.52 -11.42
CA ALA A 34 28.76 8.70 -12.12
C ALA A 34 29.93 9.35 -11.36
N THR A 35 30.95 9.78 -12.07
CA THR A 35 32.02 10.59 -11.47
C THR A 35 31.59 12.05 -11.52
N VAL A 36 31.62 12.77 -10.41
CA VAL A 36 31.33 14.20 -10.33
C VAL A 36 32.59 14.92 -9.86
N ASN A 37 33.10 15.83 -10.70
CA ASN A 37 34.24 16.69 -10.39
C ASN A 37 33.73 18.10 -10.12
N VAL A 38 33.99 18.61 -8.92
CA VAL A 38 33.64 19.97 -8.48
C VAL A 38 34.93 20.67 -8.06
N LEU A 39 35.33 21.71 -8.78
CA LEU A 39 36.63 22.39 -8.56
C LEU A 39 37.82 21.42 -8.60
N GLU A 40 38.52 21.22 -7.47
CA GLU A 40 39.68 20.30 -7.33
C GLU A 40 39.27 18.92 -6.79
N ASP A 41 38.03 18.76 -6.33
CA ASP A 41 37.54 17.52 -5.73
C ASP A 41 36.83 16.63 -6.76
N SER A 42 36.99 15.32 -6.61
CA SER A 42 36.38 14.29 -7.47
C SER A 42 35.70 13.24 -6.60
N PHE A 43 34.42 12.98 -6.88
CA PHE A 43 33.58 12.02 -6.16
C PHE A 43 33.01 11.00 -7.13
N VAL A 44 32.82 9.76 -6.66
CA VAL A 44 32.04 8.74 -7.37
C VAL A 44 30.69 8.62 -6.68
N LEU A 45 29.63 9.01 -7.37
CA LEU A 45 28.25 8.81 -6.92
C LEU A 45 27.84 7.40 -7.33
N ASN A 46 27.49 6.58 -6.34
CA ASN A 46 26.84 5.30 -6.58
C ASN A 46 25.33 5.49 -6.53
N GLU A 47 24.59 4.50 -6.99
CA GLU A 47 23.14 4.47 -6.91
C GLU A 47 22.62 4.83 -5.50
N GLY A 48 21.68 5.77 -5.44
CA GLY A 48 21.14 6.31 -4.19
C GLY A 48 21.95 7.44 -3.54
N ASP A 49 23.13 7.78 -4.07
CA ASP A 49 23.91 8.93 -3.59
C ASP A 49 23.38 10.25 -4.19
N VAL A 50 23.32 11.27 -3.33
CA VAL A 50 23.00 12.67 -3.68
C VAL A 50 24.19 13.59 -3.42
N VAL A 51 24.45 14.51 -4.36
CA VAL A 51 25.44 15.59 -4.24
C VAL A 51 24.85 16.90 -4.73
N MET A 52 25.06 17.95 -3.96
CA MET A 52 24.63 19.30 -4.28
C MET A 52 25.79 20.16 -4.76
N ILE A 53 25.54 20.92 -5.82
CA ILE A 53 26.47 21.87 -6.44
C ILE A 53 25.89 23.27 -6.28
N ASN A 54 26.68 24.14 -5.67
CA ASN A 54 26.31 25.53 -5.47
C ASN A 54 26.36 26.33 -6.80
N PRO A 55 25.50 27.35 -6.98
CA PRO A 55 25.51 28.19 -8.17
C PRO A 55 26.88 28.86 -8.40
N GLY A 56 27.30 28.95 -9.65
CA GLY A 56 28.54 29.61 -10.05
C GLY A 56 29.81 28.78 -9.84
N VAL A 57 29.68 27.53 -9.40
CA VAL A 57 30.78 26.57 -9.32
C VAL A 57 30.84 25.78 -10.62
N GLU A 58 32.03 25.72 -11.23
CA GLU A 58 32.27 24.83 -12.36
C GLU A 58 32.28 23.38 -11.88
N TYR A 59 31.48 22.54 -12.54
CA TYR A 59 31.54 21.11 -12.35
C TYR A 59 31.49 20.39 -13.71
N SER A 60 31.99 19.16 -13.69
CA SER A 60 31.77 18.19 -14.76
C SER A 60 31.33 16.90 -14.11
N PHE A 61 30.52 16.13 -14.80
CA PHE A 61 30.20 14.78 -14.35
C PHE A 61 30.22 13.86 -15.55
N GLY A 62 30.85 12.71 -15.38
CA GLY A 62 31.16 11.78 -16.44
C GLY A 62 30.65 10.39 -16.10
N ASP A 63 30.26 9.67 -17.15
CA ASP A 63 29.76 8.32 -17.05
C ASP A 63 30.88 7.35 -16.63
N VAL A 64 30.62 6.52 -15.61
CA VAL A 64 31.47 5.37 -15.24
C VAL A 64 30.92 4.08 -15.88
N GLY A 65 29.72 4.15 -16.48
CA GLY A 65 29.09 3.14 -17.34
C GLY A 65 27.56 3.30 -17.34
N GLU A 66 26.93 3.47 -18.51
CA GLU A 66 25.48 3.65 -18.74
C GLU A 66 24.64 4.20 -17.57
N SER A 67 25.16 5.21 -16.87
CA SER A 67 24.55 5.73 -15.65
C SER A 67 23.39 6.66 -15.95
N ILE A 68 22.42 6.71 -15.04
CA ILE A 68 21.26 7.61 -15.12
C ILE A 68 21.22 8.48 -13.87
N VAL A 69 21.15 9.79 -14.08
CA VAL A 69 21.23 10.79 -13.02
C VAL A 69 20.00 11.70 -13.07
N GLY A 70 19.33 11.84 -11.93
CA GLY A 70 18.31 12.85 -11.71
C GLY A 70 18.95 14.18 -11.34
N ARG A 71 18.51 15.26 -11.97
CA ARG A 71 19.02 16.62 -11.78
C ARG A 71 17.89 17.55 -11.38
N ALA A 72 17.86 17.95 -10.11
CA ALA A 72 16.94 18.98 -9.62
C ALA A 72 17.63 20.35 -9.63
N LEU A 73 17.02 21.34 -10.28
CA LEU A 73 17.56 22.69 -10.46
C LEU A 73 16.65 23.73 -9.81
N PHE A 74 17.25 24.64 -9.04
CA PHE A 74 16.55 25.74 -8.37
C PHE A 74 17.16 27.08 -8.75
N SER A 75 16.35 27.99 -9.30
CA SER A 75 16.80 29.36 -9.57
C SER A 75 17.05 30.13 -8.27
N MET A 76 18.05 31.00 -8.28
CA MET A 76 18.36 31.84 -7.11
C MET A 76 17.22 32.82 -6.77
N LYS A 77 16.43 33.22 -7.76
CA LYS A 77 15.25 34.08 -7.55
C LYS A 77 14.15 33.37 -6.79
N MET A 78 13.88 32.10 -7.12
CA MET A 78 12.96 31.26 -6.37
C MET A 78 13.42 31.08 -4.92
N ILE A 79 14.69 30.70 -4.73
CA ILE A 79 15.27 30.55 -3.38
C ILE A 79 15.14 31.85 -2.59
N GLY A 80 15.49 33.00 -3.19
CA GLY A 80 15.36 34.31 -2.54
C GLY A 80 13.92 34.65 -2.14
N SER A 81 12.94 34.29 -2.98
CA SER A 81 11.51 34.46 -2.68
C SER A 81 11.05 33.61 -1.50
N VAL A 82 11.35 32.31 -1.52
CA VAL A 82 11.01 31.35 -0.45
C VAL A 82 11.67 31.76 0.87
N MET A 83 12.94 32.18 0.81
CA MET A 83 13.73 32.58 1.98
C MET A 83 13.45 34.00 2.46
N LYS A 84 12.52 34.73 1.83
CA LYS A 84 12.16 36.12 2.16
C LYS A 84 13.40 37.03 2.22
N GLY A 85 14.34 36.85 1.29
CA GLY A 85 15.57 37.64 1.18
C GLY A 85 16.69 37.28 2.17
N LYS A 86 16.60 36.17 2.91
CA LYS A 86 17.70 35.67 3.75
C LYS A 86 18.74 34.93 2.91
N ASN A 87 20.02 35.24 3.13
CA ASN A 87 21.13 34.47 2.56
C ASN A 87 21.33 33.17 3.33
N VAL A 88 21.27 32.04 2.64
CA VAL A 88 21.47 30.71 3.23
C VAL A 88 22.46 29.92 2.36
N LEU A 89 23.31 29.17 3.05
CA LEU A 89 24.28 28.26 2.44
C LEU A 89 23.84 26.83 2.74
N PHE A 90 23.89 25.98 1.73
CA PHE A 90 23.56 24.56 1.86
C PHE A 90 24.83 23.72 1.69
N TYR A 91 24.90 22.61 2.40
CA TYR A 91 25.87 21.54 2.14
C TYR A 91 25.17 20.19 2.17
N CYS A 92 25.16 19.52 1.02
CA CYS A 92 24.54 18.22 0.84
C CYS A 92 25.47 17.37 -0.06
N ASN A 93 26.16 16.41 0.54
CA ASN A 93 27.02 15.48 -0.16
C ASN A 93 27.04 14.15 0.59
N SER A 94 26.18 13.22 0.18
CA SER A 94 26.06 11.90 0.81
C SER A 94 27.29 11.01 0.62
N VAL A 95 28.20 11.33 -0.30
CA VAL A 95 29.45 10.59 -0.50
C VAL A 95 30.47 10.98 0.57
N ALA A 96 30.61 12.27 0.84
CA ALA A 96 31.59 12.82 1.77
C ALA A 96 31.09 12.89 3.23
N ASP A 97 29.81 13.18 3.45
CA ASP A 97 29.19 13.28 4.77
C ASP A 97 28.27 12.09 5.01
N LYS A 98 28.74 11.13 5.81
CA LYS A 98 27.95 9.96 6.25
C LYS A 98 27.27 10.17 7.61
N SER A 99 27.41 11.34 8.22
CA SER A 99 26.86 11.63 9.55
C SER A 99 25.37 12.01 9.54
N LYS A 100 24.84 12.38 8.37
CA LYS A 100 23.45 12.74 8.15
C LYS A 100 22.68 11.65 7.41
N SER A 101 21.38 11.56 7.67
CA SER A 101 20.48 10.75 6.86
C SER A 101 20.09 11.51 5.59
N TYR A 102 20.09 10.80 4.45
CA TYR A 102 19.68 11.32 3.15
C TYR A 102 18.38 10.68 2.64
N GLU A 103 17.72 9.88 3.47
CA GLU A 103 16.60 9.03 3.05
C GLU A 103 15.42 9.81 2.52
N ASP A 104 15.07 10.94 3.15
CA ASP A 104 14.00 11.82 2.69
C ASP A 104 14.26 12.33 1.26
N LEU A 105 15.50 12.75 0.97
CA LEU A 105 15.88 13.19 -0.37
C LEU A 105 15.80 12.03 -1.38
N ARG A 106 16.27 10.83 -1.01
CA ARG A 106 16.19 9.64 -1.89
C ARG A 106 14.74 9.33 -2.25
N ASN A 107 13.87 9.27 -1.26
CA ASN A 107 12.45 8.98 -1.45
C ASN A 107 11.79 10.00 -2.39
N ILE A 108 12.09 11.28 -2.22
CA ILE A 108 11.56 12.33 -3.10
C ILE A 108 12.07 12.16 -4.53
N PHE A 109 13.37 11.86 -4.73
CA PHE A 109 13.93 11.61 -6.06
C PHE A 109 13.36 10.35 -6.72
N TYR A 110 13.13 9.27 -5.97
CA TYR A 110 12.49 8.07 -6.49
C TYR A 110 11.05 8.35 -6.94
N HIS A 111 10.25 9.06 -6.13
CA HIS A 111 8.91 9.48 -6.54
C HIS A 111 8.90 10.40 -7.77
N MET A 112 9.87 11.31 -7.88
CA MET A 112 10.03 12.14 -9.07
C MET A 112 10.42 11.31 -10.31
N THR A 113 11.17 10.23 -10.12
CA THR A 113 11.54 9.30 -11.17
C THR A 113 10.35 8.44 -11.62
N GLU A 114 9.52 7.95 -10.68
CA GLU A 114 8.26 7.27 -11.01
C GLU A 114 7.33 8.19 -11.82
N GLU A 115 7.18 9.45 -11.42
CA GLU A 115 6.35 10.42 -12.15
C GLU A 115 6.89 10.69 -13.55
N TYR A 116 8.22 10.68 -13.75
CA TYR A 116 8.82 10.77 -15.08
C TYR A 116 8.50 9.54 -15.97
N LEU A 117 8.52 8.33 -15.40
CA LEU A 117 8.24 7.09 -16.14
C LEU A 117 6.76 6.96 -16.51
N TYR A 118 5.87 7.17 -15.54
CA TYR A 118 4.46 6.82 -15.63
C TYR A 118 3.52 8.02 -15.75
N GLY A 119 4.02 9.25 -15.65
CA GLY A 119 3.22 10.47 -15.70
C GLY A 119 2.67 10.75 -17.10
N SER A 120 1.41 10.38 -17.36
CA SER A 120 0.65 10.84 -18.54
C SER A 120 -0.26 12.01 -18.15
N ARG A 121 0.32 13.14 -17.73
CA ARG A 121 -0.45 14.23 -17.10
C ARG A 121 -0.47 15.53 -17.90
N GLN A 122 -1.48 16.35 -17.60
CA GLN A 122 -1.75 17.63 -18.25
C GLN A 122 -0.91 18.80 -17.68
N SER A 123 -0.16 18.61 -16.59
CA SER A 123 0.65 19.66 -15.95
C SER A 123 1.84 19.11 -15.15
N ASP A 124 2.81 20.00 -14.87
CA ASP A 124 4.04 19.70 -14.11
C ASP A 124 3.90 19.89 -12.59
N CYS A 125 2.69 20.17 -12.08
CA CYS A 125 2.49 20.59 -10.68
C CYS A 125 3.01 19.58 -9.64
N ARG A 126 3.02 18.28 -9.95
CA ARG A 126 3.53 17.25 -9.05
C ARG A 126 5.05 17.31 -8.93
N ILE A 127 5.75 17.46 -10.06
CA ILE A 127 7.19 17.65 -10.09
C ILE A 127 7.54 18.95 -9.35
N ASP A 128 6.81 20.03 -9.60
CA ASP A 128 7.00 21.29 -8.87
C ASP A 128 6.81 21.10 -7.35
N SER A 129 5.76 20.40 -6.93
CA SER A 129 5.52 20.09 -5.50
C SER A 129 6.67 19.32 -4.87
N ASN A 130 7.21 18.32 -5.56
CA ASN A 130 8.34 17.53 -5.07
C ASN A 130 9.64 18.36 -5.04
N LEU A 131 9.84 19.25 -6.02
CA LEU A 131 10.95 20.20 -6.01
C LEU A 131 10.87 21.15 -4.81
N TYR A 132 9.68 21.68 -4.49
CA TYR A 132 9.49 22.48 -3.28
C TYR A 132 9.77 21.67 -2.00
N LEU A 133 9.42 20.38 -1.97
CA LEU A 133 9.72 19.51 -0.84
C LEU A 133 11.22 19.22 -0.70
N ILE A 134 11.95 19.04 -1.80
CA ILE A 134 13.43 18.98 -1.79
C ILE A 134 13.98 20.28 -1.19
N LEU A 135 13.50 21.44 -1.64
CA LEU A 135 13.97 22.73 -1.15
C LEU A 135 13.70 22.90 0.36
N ASP A 136 12.50 22.54 0.82
CA ASP A 136 12.15 22.53 2.24
C ASP A 136 13.07 21.60 3.05
N THR A 137 13.31 20.39 2.54
CA THR A 137 14.23 19.41 3.15
C THR A 137 15.65 19.98 3.27
N LEU A 138 16.14 20.69 2.24
CA LEU A 138 17.43 21.38 2.26
C LEU A 138 17.48 22.50 3.30
N ILE A 139 16.40 23.28 3.41
CA ILE A 139 16.23 24.36 4.38
C ILE A 139 16.25 23.82 5.81
N GLU A 140 15.57 22.73 6.11
CA GLU A 140 15.47 22.24 7.49
C GLU A 140 16.72 21.45 7.91
N ASN A 141 17.31 20.66 7.00
CA ASN A 141 18.29 19.63 7.39
C ASN A 141 19.73 19.88 6.87
N TYR A 142 19.91 20.74 5.86
CA TYR A 142 21.18 20.87 5.12
C TYR A 142 21.77 22.29 5.11
N GLN A 143 21.26 23.20 5.93
CA GLN A 143 21.88 24.51 6.12
C GLN A 143 23.25 24.39 6.80
N THR A 144 24.17 25.27 6.41
CA THR A 144 25.47 25.43 7.07
C THR A 144 25.81 26.91 7.24
N GLN A 145 26.54 27.23 8.32
CA GLN A 145 27.11 28.56 8.54
C GLN A 145 28.54 28.68 8.02
N ASN A 146 29.21 27.54 7.75
CA ASN A 146 30.59 27.48 7.31
C ASN A 146 30.80 26.36 6.28
N LEU A 147 30.89 26.73 5.00
CA LEU A 147 31.12 25.77 3.91
C LEU A 147 32.52 25.15 3.97
N ASN A 148 33.51 25.84 4.53
CA ASN A 148 34.89 25.33 4.60
C ASN A 148 35.03 24.20 5.61
N GLU A 149 34.37 24.33 6.76
CA GLU A 149 34.31 23.27 7.77
C GLU A 149 33.53 22.06 7.24
N ALA A 150 32.42 22.30 6.54
CA ALA A 150 31.63 21.24 5.94
C ALA A 150 32.35 20.52 4.77
N GLN A 151 33.21 21.23 4.02
CA GLN A 151 34.01 20.69 2.91
C GLN A 151 35.39 20.16 3.33
N GLY A 152 35.82 20.38 4.58
CA GLY A 152 37.17 20.03 5.04
C GLY A 152 38.30 20.82 4.34
N ASN A 153 38.00 21.93 3.65
CA ASN A 153 38.96 22.72 2.88
C ASN A 153 39.09 24.15 3.44
N PRO A 154 40.12 24.45 4.24
CA PRO A 154 40.26 25.72 4.95
C PRO A 154 40.62 26.93 4.05
N ASP A 155 41.01 26.72 2.79
CA ASP A 155 41.47 27.78 1.89
C ASP A 155 40.36 28.41 1.02
N ASN A 156 39.16 27.85 1.02
CA ASN A 156 38.04 28.37 0.22
C ASN A 156 37.44 29.62 0.90
N ASP A 157 37.21 30.73 0.20
CA ASP A 157 36.67 31.94 0.85
C ASP A 157 35.13 31.92 0.76
N VAL A 158 34.42 31.62 1.85
CA VAL A 158 32.94 31.61 1.92
C VAL A 158 32.32 32.89 1.35
N ARG A 159 33.05 34.02 1.43
CA ARG A 159 32.61 35.30 0.84
C ARG A 159 32.48 35.20 -0.67
N MET A 160 33.32 34.44 -1.36
CA MET A 160 33.23 34.25 -2.81
C MET A 160 31.92 33.57 -3.21
N GLN A 161 31.47 32.55 -2.46
CA GLN A 161 30.20 31.88 -2.73
C GLN A 161 29.00 32.80 -2.47
N GLN A 162 29.05 33.60 -1.41
CA GLN A 162 28.03 34.63 -1.14
C GLN A 162 28.00 35.69 -2.25
N MET A 163 29.17 36.10 -2.76
CA MET A 163 29.26 37.00 -3.91
C MET A 163 28.63 36.37 -5.16
N MET A 164 28.88 35.08 -5.42
CA MET A 164 28.31 34.37 -6.56
C MET A 164 26.78 34.24 -6.46
N GLN A 165 26.25 33.89 -5.29
CA GLN A 165 24.80 33.85 -5.05
C GLN A 165 24.15 35.22 -5.31
N TYR A 166 24.75 36.30 -4.82
CA TYR A 166 24.26 37.65 -5.08
C TYR A 166 24.33 38.02 -6.56
N ILE A 167 25.46 37.78 -7.23
CA ILE A 167 25.61 38.10 -8.66
C ILE A 167 24.54 37.36 -9.47
N ILE A 168 24.42 36.04 -9.28
CA ILE A 168 23.51 35.17 -10.03
C ILE A 168 22.05 35.52 -9.75
N GLY A 169 21.67 35.77 -8.49
CA GLY A 169 20.32 36.14 -8.11
C GLY A 169 19.87 37.53 -8.59
N ASN A 170 20.78 38.35 -9.10
CA ASN A 170 20.52 39.73 -9.54
C ASN A 170 20.98 40.01 -10.99
N LEU A 171 21.24 38.99 -11.82
CA LEU A 171 21.81 39.16 -13.16
C LEU A 171 20.93 39.98 -14.11
N ASP A 172 19.61 39.93 -13.93
CA ASP A 172 18.58 40.64 -14.72
C ASP A 172 18.41 42.11 -14.32
N GLN A 173 19.02 42.54 -13.21
CA GLN A 173 18.99 43.91 -12.71
C GLN A 173 20.39 44.48 -12.48
N GLU A 174 20.47 45.72 -11.96
CA GLU A 174 21.77 46.35 -11.68
C GLU A 174 22.48 45.64 -10.53
N VAL A 175 23.69 45.11 -10.80
CA VAL A 175 24.51 44.40 -9.81
C VAL A 175 25.55 45.38 -9.24
N ASN A 176 25.37 45.81 -7.99
CA ASN A 176 26.23 46.80 -7.36
C ASN A 176 27.18 46.17 -6.32
N LEU A 177 28.49 46.24 -6.59
CA LEU A 177 29.52 45.72 -5.69
C LEU A 177 29.54 46.45 -4.32
N THR A 178 29.11 47.72 -4.29
CA THR A 178 29.10 48.52 -3.06
C THR A 178 28.00 48.04 -2.11
N GLU A 179 26.79 47.81 -2.64
CA GLU A 179 25.66 47.27 -1.87
C GLU A 179 25.96 45.88 -1.33
N LEU A 180 26.59 45.02 -2.15
CA LEU A 180 27.04 43.71 -1.70
C LEU A 180 28.07 43.83 -0.56
N ALA A 181 29.03 44.74 -0.68
CA ALA A 181 30.04 44.97 0.35
C ALA A 181 29.43 45.44 1.67
N GLU A 182 28.45 46.34 1.62
CA GLU A 182 27.70 46.79 2.79
C GLU A 182 26.93 45.64 3.46
N SER A 183 26.26 44.79 2.67
CA SER A 183 25.53 43.62 3.19
C SER A 183 26.43 42.58 3.87
N MET A 184 27.71 42.54 3.48
CA MET A 184 28.72 41.63 4.01
C MET A 184 29.62 42.30 5.06
N TYR A 185 29.30 43.53 5.48
CA TYR A 185 30.05 44.33 6.47
C TYR A 185 31.54 44.51 6.11
N VAL A 186 31.87 44.67 4.82
CA VAL A 186 33.24 44.87 4.32
C VAL A 186 33.31 46.03 3.33
N SER A 187 34.52 46.49 3.00
CA SER A 187 34.68 47.54 1.97
C SER A 187 34.58 46.96 0.55
N ALA A 188 34.02 47.73 -0.39
CA ALA A 188 33.98 47.36 -1.81
C ALA A 188 35.37 47.07 -2.40
N SER A 189 36.41 47.76 -1.91
CA SER A 189 37.80 47.50 -2.28
C SER A 189 38.30 46.12 -1.84
N THR A 190 37.85 45.65 -0.68
CA THR A 190 38.19 44.32 -0.14
C THR A 190 37.52 43.24 -0.98
N LEU A 191 36.22 43.37 -1.25
CA LEU A 191 35.51 42.41 -2.12
C LEU A 191 36.07 42.40 -3.55
N SER A 192 36.39 43.57 -4.13
CA SER A 192 37.00 43.63 -5.46
C SER A 192 38.34 42.88 -5.53
N ARG A 193 39.17 43.00 -4.49
CA ARG A 193 40.45 42.27 -4.39
C ARG A 193 40.22 40.77 -4.21
N ILE A 194 39.29 40.35 -3.35
CA ILE A 194 38.93 38.94 -3.16
C ILE A 194 38.44 38.35 -4.47
N PHE A 195 37.53 39.04 -5.14
CA PHE A 195 36.94 38.59 -6.41
C PHE A 195 38.00 38.43 -7.49
N LYS A 196 38.86 39.45 -7.69
CA LYS A 196 39.91 39.41 -8.69
C LYS A 196 40.97 38.33 -8.39
N LYS A 197 41.25 38.07 -7.11
CA LYS A 197 42.15 36.98 -6.68
C LYS A 197 41.57 35.62 -7.09
N ASN A 198 40.27 35.41 -6.91
CA ASN A 198 39.62 34.11 -7.17
C ASN A 198 39.26 33.90 -8.65
N THR A 199 38.79 34.93 -9.36
CA THR A 199 38.30 34.79 -10.75
C THR A 199 39.30 35.23 -11.82
N GLY A 200 40.38 35.92 -11.43
CA GLY A 200 41.37 36.50 -12.35
C GLY A 200 40.88 37.72 -13.15
N VAL A 201 39.59 38.09 -13.06
CA VAL A 201 38.97 39.19 -13.81
C VAL A 201 38.30 40.20 -12.88
N TYR A 202 37.97 41.37 -13.42
CA TYR A 202 37.23 42.38 -12.65
C TYR A 202 35.75 42.03 -12.54
N PHE A 203 35.13 42.46 -11.44
CA PHE A 203 33.72 42.19 -11.12
C PHE A 203 32.75 42.52 -12.28
N ALA A 204 32.84 43.72 -12.86
CA ALA A 204 31.95 44.13 -13.95
C ALA A 204 32.14 43.31 -15.24
N ASP A 205 33.38 42.93 -15.55
CA ASP A 205 33.68 42.08 -16.72
C ASP A 205 33.11 40.68 -16.52
N TYR A 206 33.19 40.14 -15.30
CA TYR A 206 32.64 38.84 -14.95
C TYR A 206 31.10 38.82 -14.99
N VAL A 207 30.43 39.83 -14.41
CA VAL A 207 28.97 39.98 -14.53
C VAL A 207 28.56 40.03 -15.99
N THR A 208 29.29 40.80 -16.82
CA THR A 208 29.04 40.86 -18.27
C THR A 208 29.19 39.49 -18.92
N ARG A 209 30.22 38.72 -18.57
CA ARG A 209 30.43 37.37 -19.09
C ARG A 209 29.30 36.42 -18.72
N LEU A 210 28.83 36.43 -17.47
CA LEU A 210 27.68 35.63 -17.03
C LEU A 210 26.40 36.01 -17.79
N ARG A 211 26.14 37.31 -17.96
CA ARG A 211 25.00 37.80 -18.77
C ARG A 211 25.07 37.35 -20.23
N LEU A 212 26.28 37.32 -20.81
CA LEU A 212 26.47 36.78 -22.16
C LEU A 212 26.22 35.27 -22.20
N GLN A 213 26.67 34.51 -21.20
CA GLN A 213 26.36 33.07 -21.11
C GLN A 213 24.86 32.80 -21.00
N GLN A 214 24.14 33.56 -20.17
CA GLN A 214 22.68 33.51 -20.09
C GLN A 214 22.03 33.80 -21.46
N SER A 215 22.58 34.78 -22.19
CA SER A 215 22.07 35.13 -23.52
C SER A 215 22.24 34.00 -24.54
N LEU A 216 23.32 33.19 -24.46
CA LEU A 216 23.53 32.05 -25.36
C LEU A 216 22.42 31.00 -25.19
N LEU A 217 22.00 30.75 -23.96
CA LEU A 217 20.90 29.84 -23.65
C LEU A 217 19.56 30.38 -24.21
N LEU A 218 19.28 31.67 -24.03
CA LEU A 218 18.07 32.30 -24.56
C LEU A 218 18.03 32.35 -26.09
N LEU A 219 19.19 32.54 -26.72
CA LEU A 219 19.31 32.58 -28.18
C LEU A 219 19.02 31.23 -28.83
N SER A 220 19.39 30.14 -28.16
CA SER A 220 19.21 28.75 -28.63
C SER A 220 17.87 28.14 -28.25
N SER A 221 17.27 28.52 -27.11
CA SER A 221 16.08 27.86 -26.56
C SER A 221 14.77 28.66 -26.65
N THR A 222 14.78 29.89 -27.19
CA THR A 222 13.58 30.74 -27.23
C THR A 222 13.44 31.56 -28.52
N ASP A 223 12.19 31.93 -28.85
CA ASP A 223 11.85 32.85 -29.95
C ASP A 223 11.88 34.32 -29.55
N GLN A 224 12.37 34.65 -28.35
CA GLN A 224 12.46 36.03 -27.89
C GLN A 224 13.25 36.89 -28.88
N ASN A 225 12.81 38.12 -29.11
CA ASN A 225 13.57 39.03 -29.97
C ASN A 225 14.84 39.53 -29.24
N MET A 226 15.81 40.03 -30.01
CA MET A 226 17.13 40.43 -29.45
C MET A 226 17.02 41.49 -28.35
N THR A 227 16.00 42.34 -28.39
CA THR A 227 15.76 43.36 -27.35
C THR A 227 15.25 42.74 -26.06
N GLN A 228 14.33 41.77 -26.15
CA GLN A 228 13.85 41.01 -25.00
C GLN A 228 14.97 40.21 -24.35
N ILE A 229 15.84 39.57 -25.14
CA ILE A 229 17.00 38.83 -24.62
C ILE A 229 17.97 39.77 -23.91
N ALA A 230 18.30 40.91 -24.53
CA ALA A 230 19.19 41.89 -23.93
C ALA A 230 18.67 42.36 -22.56
N LEU A 231 17.38 42.71 -22.47
CA LEU A 231 16.76 43.15 -21.22
C LEU A 231 16.70 42.03 -20.18
N SER A 232 16.35 40.80 -20.58
CA SER A 232 16.26 39.64 -19.66
C SER A 232 17.61 39.22 -19.09
N CYS A 233 18.70 39.54 -19.79
CA CYS A 233 20.06 39.33 -19.30
C CYS A 233 20.64 40.58 -18.59
N GLY A 234 19.82 41.57 -18.22
CA GLY A 234 20.24 42.76 -17.47
C GLY A 234 21.08 43.79 -18.26
N PHE A 235 21.06 43.75 -19.60
CA PHE A 235 21.64 44.82 -20.41
C PHE A 235 20.66 46.00 -20.53
N THR A 236 21.19 47.22 -20.48
CA THR A 236 20.37 48.45 -20.54
C THR A 236 19.69 48.65 -21.89
N ASN A 237 20.26 48.11 -22.96
CA ASN A 237 19.69 48.11 -24.31
C ASN A 237 20.39 47.10 -25.24
N SER A 238 19.74 46.77 -26.35
CA SER A 238 20.24 45.84 -27.38
C SER A 238 21.59 46.26 -27.98
N SER A 239 21.89 47.57 -28.05
CA SER A 239 23.18 48.04 -28.58
C SER A 239 24.36 47.67 -27.67
N SER A 240 24.17 47.79 -26.35
CA SER A 240 25.18 47.39 -25.35
C SER A 240 25.40 45.87 -25.35
N PHE A 241 24.32 45.10 -25.44
CA PHE A 241 24.36 43.64 -25.58
C PHE A 241 25.09 43.20 -26.85
N ASN A 242 24.70 43.72 -28.02
CA ASN A 242 25.31 43.36 -29.30
C ASN A 242 26.82 43.64 -29.33
N ARG A 243 27.26 44.76 -28.73
CA ARG A 243 28.68 45.10 -28.64
C ARG A 243 29.44 44.13 -27.73
N ALA A 244 28.89 43.80 -26.57
CA ALA A 244 29.49 42.84 -25.65
C ALA A 244 29.54 41.42 -26.25
N PHE A 245 28.44 40.96 -26.84
CA PHE A 245 28.33 39.65 -27.47
C PHE A 245 29.30 39.51 -28.65
N ARG A 246 29.37 40.49 -29.54
CA ARG A 246 30.29 40.45 -30.69
C ARG A 246 31.75 40.49 -30.27
N LYS A 247 32.06 41.19 -29.18
CA LYS A 247 33.41 41.23 -28.61
C LYS A 247 33.85 39.86 -28.09
N GLU A 248 32.93 39.12 -27.45
CA GLU A 248 33.22 37.82 -26.84
C GLU A 248 33.13 36.66 -27.86
N MET A 249 32.05 36.61 -28.63
CA MET A 249 31.71 35.48 -29.51
C MET A 249 32.22 35.63 -30.95
N ASN A 250 32.83 36.77 -31.29
CA ASN A 250 33.27 37.13 -32.66
C ASN A 250 32.17 37.10 -33.74
N MET A 251 30.90 36.98 -33.35
CA MET A 251 29.73 37.01 -34.24
C MET A 251 28.58 37.79 -33.59
N SER A 252 27.57 38.17 -34.37
CA SER A 252 26.37 38.80 -33.81
C SER A 252 25.42 37.77 -33.17
N PRO A 253 24.59 38.16 -32.19
CA PRO A 253 23.57 37.29 -31.61
C PRO A 253 22.62 36.66 -32.65
N SER A 254 22.23 37.43 -33.67
CA SER A 254 21.33 36.94 -34.73
C SER A 254 22.01 35.87 -35.59
N GLN A 255 23.28 36.04 -35.94
CA GLN A 255 24.06 35.02 -36.65
C GLN A 255 24.26 33.76 -35.80
N TYR A 256 24.47 33.93 -34.49
CA TYR A 256 24.58 32.81 -33.56
C TYR A 256 23.28 31.98 -33.56
N ARG A 257 22.12 32.64 -33.44
CA ARG A 257 20.80 31.97 -33.49
C ARG A 257 20.57 31.24 -34.81
N GLU A 258 20.89 31.86 -35.93
CA GLU A 258 20.71 31.25 -37.25
C GLU A 258 21.55 29.97 -37.40
N LEU A 259 22.83 30.03 -36.99
CA LEU A 259 23.75 28.89 -37.04
C LEU A 259 23.26 27.71 -36.19
N HIS A 260 22.70 27.98 -35.01
CA HIS A 260 22.30 26.94 -34.05
C HIS A 260 20.82 26.53 -34.14
N SER A 261 20.05 27.11 -35.08
CA SER A 261 18.64 26.77 -35.26
C SER A 261 18.41 25.43 -35.97
N GLU A 262 19.35 25.00 -36.82
CA GLU A 262 19.32 23.67 -37.44
C GLU A 262 19.85 22.56 -36.51
N ASP A 263 20.82 22.87 -35.65
CA ASP A 263 21.37 21.93 -34.67
C ASP A 263 20.37 21.65 -33.53
N ALA A 264 19.61 22.67 -33.11
CA ALA A 264 18.58 22.53 -32.07
C ALA A 264 17.50 21.49 -32.42
N LYS A 265 17.14 21.32 -33.70
CA LYS A 265 16.18 20.29 -34.13
C LYS A 265 16.77 18.88 -34.09
N LYS A 266 18.06 18.72 -34.44
CA LYS A 266 18.74 17.42 -34.33
C LYS A 266 18.94 17.01 -32.88
N GLU A 267 19.32 17.96 -32.02
CA GLU A 267 19.44 17.74 -30.57
C GLU A 267 18.09 17.36 -29.92
N GLU A 268 16.97 17.92 -30.40
CA GLU A 268 15.63 17.57 -29.90
C GLU A 268 15.23 16.13 -30.27
N ASP A 269 15.54 15.68 -31.48
CA ASP A 269 15.28 14.31 -31.92
C ASP A 269 16.20 13.29 -31.21
N GLU A 270 17.46 13.62 -30.97
CA GLU A 270 18.39 12.80 -30.19
C GLU A 270 17.95 12.70 -28.72
N LYS A 271 17.51 13.80 -28.10
CA LYS A 271 16.96 13.80 -26.73
C LYS A 271 15.75 12.88 -26.59
N LYS A 272 14.81 12.89 -27.55
CA LYS A 272 13.65 11.99 -27.53
C LYS A 272 14.05 10.52 -27.59
N LYS A 273 15.09 10.19 -28.37
CA LYS A 273 15.61 8.82 -28.45
C LYS A 273 16.24 8.38 -27.12
N ILE A 274 17.04 9.25 -26.52
CA ILE A 274 17.68 8.99 -25.22
C ILE A 274 16.62 8.85 -24.11
N ASP A 275 15.56 9.66 -24.14
CA ASP A 275 14.43 9.58 -23.19
C ASP A 275 13.77 8.20 -23.18
N VAL A 276 13.54 7.61 -24.36
CA VAL A 276 13.00 6.24 -24.48
C VAL A 276 13.96 5.21 -23.88
N GLU A 277 15.26 5.30 -24.18
CA GLU A 277 16.26 4.38 -23.64
C GLU A 277 16.42 4.50 -22.11
N ILE A 278 16.28 5.71 -21.57
CA ILE A 278 16.26 5.96 -20.12
C ILE A 278 15.03 5.30 -19.50
N ARG A 279 13.83 5.53 -20.06
CA ARG A 279 12.59 4.93 -19.55
C ARG A 279 12.64 3.42 -19.50
N GLU A 280 13.03 2.77 -20.60
CA GLU A 280 13.13 1.30 -20.68
C GLU A 280 14.08 0.72 -19.62
N LYS A 281 15.19 1.43 -19.34
CA LYS A 281 16.17 0.97 -18.35
C LYS A 281 15.64 1.14 -16.92
N LEU A 282 15.10 2.31 -16.61
CA LEU A 282 14.56 2.64 -15.29
C LEU A 282 13.30 1.83 -14.93
N GLU A 283 12.46 1.44 -15.90
CA GLU A 283 11.33 0.54 -15.67
C GLU A 283 11.76 -0.78 -15.02
N ASN A 284 12.98 -1.24 -15.32
CA ASN A 284 13.56 -2.47 -14.79
C ASN A 284 14.40 -2.28 -13.51
N ASN A 285 14.57 -1.04 -13.03
CA ASN A 285 15.39 -0.76 -11.85
C ASN A 285 14.58 -0.91 -10.55
N VAL A 286 15.04 -1.83 -9.71
CA VAL A 286 14.36 -2.24 -8.46
C VAL A 286 14.42 -1.16 -7.36
N ALA A 287 15.45 -0.31 -7.33
CA ALA A 287 15.60 0.73 -6.29
C ALA A 287 14.61 1.88 -6.46
N ILE A 288 14.21 2.18 -7.71
CA ILE A 288 13.22 3.22 -8.06
C ILE A 288 11.83 2.90 -7.51
N HIS A 289 11.56 1.61 -7.33
CA HIS A 289 10.27 1.12 -6.84
C HIS A 289 10.24 0.83 -5.32
N GLY A 290 11.32 1.17 -4.58
CA GLY A 290 11.30 1.36 -3.11
C GLY A 290 12.12 0.40 -2.23
N GLY A 291 13.26 0.88 -1.70
CA GLY A 291 13.71 0.68 -0.29
C GLY A 291 14.56 -0.54 0.10
N VAL A 292 15.82 -0.32 0.50
CA VAL A 292 16.83 -1.31 0.99
C VAL A 292 16.23 -2.47 1.80
N GLY A 293 16.54 -3.72 1.40
CA GLY A 293 16.02 -4.96 1.97
C GLY A 293 16.14 -4.99 3.49
N VAL A 294 15.00 -5.20 4.15
CA VAL A 294 14.94 -5.37 5.60
C VAL A 294 15.59 -6.71 5.94
N SER A 295 16.53 -6.70 6.88
CA SER A 295 17.06 -7.93 7.48
C SER A 295 16.74 -7.92 8.96
N ASP A 296 16.19 -9.03 9.45
CA ASP A 296 15.90 -9.22 10.86
C ASP A 296 16.39 -10.60 11.34
N SER A 297 16.76 -10.66 12.62
CA SER A 297 17.26 -11.86 13.27
C SER A 297 16.40 -12.20 14.49
N ILE A 298 15.77 -13.38 14.44
CA ILE A 298 14.85 -13.85 15.47
C ILE A 298 15.50 -15.04 16.18
N SER A 299 15.47 -15.05 17.51
CA SER A 299 16.01 -16.15 18.32
C SER A 299 14.95 -16.61 19.31
N VAL A 300 14.62 -17.89 19.29
CA VAL A 300 13.69 -18.52 20.24
C VAL A 300 14.44 -19.57 21.04
N ASP A 301 14.51 -19.39 22.35
CA ASP A 301 15.11 -20.33 23.28
C ASP A 301 14.04 -21.19 23.97
N LEU A 302 14.01 -22.48 23.65
CA LEU A 302 13.00 -23.41 24.18
C LEU A 302 13.19 -23.78 25.66
N THR A 303 14.31 -23.41 26.29
CA THR A 303 14.49 -23.56 27.74
C THR A 303 13.88 -22.42 28.54
N GLU A 304 13.80 -21.23 27.93
CA GLU A 304 13.24 -20.02 28.54
C GLU A 304 11.78 -19.82 28.15
N ASN A 305 11.38 -20.29 26.97
CA ASN A 305 10.05 -20.10 26.40
C ASN A 305 9.51 -21.40 25.80
N ASP A 306 8.62 -22.06 26.56
CA ASP A 306 7.91 -23.26 26.09
C ASP A 306 6.66 -22.92 25.24
N GLY A 307 6.34 -21.63 25.10
CA GLY A 307 5.21 -21.10 24.36
C GLY A 307 3.91 -21.05 25.16
N GLU A 308 3.04 -20.13 24.77
CA GLU A 308 1.76 -19.86 25.44
C GLU A 308 0.60 -20.47 24.64
N ASP A 309 -0.48 -20.88 25.33
CA ASP A 309 -1.70 -21.29 24.65
C ASP A 309 -2.33 -20.08 23.96
N TYR A 310 -2.73 -20.26 22.70
CA TYR A 310 -3.41 -19.22 21.95
C TYR A 310 -4.54 -19.83 21.12
N GLU A 311 -5.56 -19.01 20.84
CA GLU A 311 -6.64 -19.42 19.97
C GLU A 311 -6.40 -18.93 18.53
N LYS A 312 -6.60 -19.83 17.56
CA LYS A 312 -6.62 -19.45 16.15
C LYS A 312 -7.90 -18.68 15.88
N ILE A 313 -7.76 -17.42 15.51
CA ILE A 313 -8.90 -16.51 15.24
C ILE A 313 -9.45 -16.68 13.82
N TRP A 314 -8.63 -17.15 12.89
CA TRP A 314 -8.89 -17.12 11.44
C TRP A 314 -9.61 -18.35 10.88
N ASN A 315 -9.73 -19.44 11.64
CA ASN A 315 -10.45 -20.67 11.21
C ASN A 315 -11.75 -20.90 11.98
N ARG A 316 -12.24 -19.91 12.74
CA ARG A 316 -13.48 -20.07 13.51
C ARG A 316 -14.71 -20.10 12.60
N MET A 317 -14.74 -19.27 11.57
CA MET A 317 -15.95 -19.02 10.80
C MET A 317 -15.63 -18.75 9.33
N LEU A 318 -16.49 -19.28 8.46
CA LEU A 318 -16.40 -19.10 7.02
C LEU A 318 -17.72 -18.52 6.46
N ASN A 319 -17.64 -17.41 5.73
CA ASN A 319 -18.80 -16.83 5.04
C ASN A 319 -19.14 -17.62 3.77
N ILE A 320 -20.31 -18.27 3.73
CA ILE A 320 -20.68 -19.22 2.67
C ILE A 320 -21.93 -18.85 1.86
N GLY A 321 -22.50 -17.65 2.04
CA GLY A 321 -23.59 -17.16 1.20
C GLY A 321 -24.95 -17.12 1.92
N SER A 322 -26.01 -16.89 1.14
CA SER A 322 -27.37 -16.95 1.66
C SER A 322 -27.79 -18.40 1.95
N VAL A 323 -28.80 -18.59 2.80
CA VAL A 323 -29.43 -19.92 3.00
C VAL A 323 -29.87 -20.54 1.68
N ASN A 324 -30.30 -19.72 0.71
CA ASN A 324 -30.69 -20.18 -0.62
C ASN A 324 -29.49 -20.66 -1.45
N ASP A 325 -28.31 -20.05 -1.34
CA ASP A 325 -27.13 -20.47 -2.09
C ASP A 325 -26.71 -21.89 -1.72
N LEU A 326 -26.83 -22.25 -0.43
CA LEU A 326 -26.58 -23.61 0.07
C LEU A 326 -27.52 -24.68 -0.47
N THR A 327 -28.59 -24.33 -1.19
CA THR A 327 -29.43 -25.32 -1.88
C THR A 327 -28.77 -25.84 -3.17
N ARG A 328 -27.70 -25.19 -3.64
CA ARG A 328 -26.97 -25.56 -4.87
C ARG A 328 -25.84 -26.54 -4.55
N ALA A 329 -25.72 -27.60 -5.36
CA ALA A 329 -24.69 -28.63 -5.19
C ALA A 329 -23.25 -28.08 -5.21
N ASN A 330 -22.96 -27.07 -6.04
CA ASN A 330 -21.62 -26.46 -6.10
C ASN A 330 -21.26 -25.74 -4.80
N MET A 331 -22.22 -25.05 -4.18
CA MET A 331 -22.03 -24.37 -2.90
C MET A 331 -21.80 -25.36 -1.76
N GLN A 332 -22.57 -26.44 -1.73
CA GLN A 332 -22.38 -27.53 -0.78
C GLN A 332 -20.99 -28.16 -0.93
N TYR A 333 -20.59 -28.50 -2.16
CA TYR A 333 -19.28 -29.07 -2.44
C TYR A 333 -18.12 -28.14 -2.00
N HIS A 334 -18.17 -26.85 -2.33
CA HIS A 334 -17.13 -25.90 -1.88
C HIS A 334 -17.12 -25.73 -0.36
N THR A 335 -18.29 -25.68 0.28
CA THR A 335 -18.40 -25.57 1.74
C THR A 335 -17.77 -26.78 2.44
N GLU A 336 -18.15 -28.00 2.02
CA GLU A 336 -17.59 -29.25 2.55
C GLU A 336 -16.09 -29.33 2.31
N TYR A 337 -15.64 -29.00 1.09
CA TYR A 337 -14.22 -29.01 0.74
C TYR A 337 -13.40 -28.06 1.63
N LEU A 338 -13.86 -26.82 1.81
CA LEU A 338 -13.15 -25.84 2.63
C LEU A 338 -13.21 -26.20 4.11
N HIS A 339 -14.32 -26.74 4.60
CA HIS A 339 -14.43 -27.25 5.97
C HIS A 339 -13.42 -28.40 6.23
N ASP A 340 -13.39 -29.41 5.36
CA ASP A 340 -12.47 -30.56 5.49
C ASP A 340 -10.99 -30.14 5.38
N LYS A 341 -10.66 -29.26 4.42
CA LYS A 341 -9.26 -28.91 4.13
C LYS A 341 -8.69 -27.78 4.96
N LEU A 342 -9.52 -26.83 5.37
CA LEU A 342 -9.09 -25.68 6.17
C LEU A 342 -9.57 -25.77 7.63
N HIS A 343 -10.34 -26.78 8.02
CA HIS A 343 -10.77 -26.98 9.40
C HIS A 343 -11.49 -25.76 9.99
N PHE A 344 -12.43 -25.19 9.22
CA PHE A 344 -13.31 -24.13 9.72
C PHE A 344 -14.36 -24.70 10.67
N ASP A 345 -14.48 -24.15 11.88
CA ASP A 345 -15.43 -24.68 12.89
C ASP A 345 -16.90 -24.43 12.50
N MET A 346 -17.18 -23.27 11.91
CA MET A 346 -18.53 -22.76 11.66
C MET A 346 -18.71 -22.25 10.23
N ALA A 347 -19.93 -22.36 9.74
CA ALA A 347 -20.38 -21.74 8.50
C ALA A 347 -21.35 -20.58 8.80
N ARG A 348 -21.00 -19.38 8.34
CA ARG A 348 -21.87 -18.20 8.42
C ARG A 348 -22.75 -18.09 7.18
N ILE A 349 -24.06 -18.11 7.44
CA ILE A 349 -25.13 -17.98 6.45
C ILE A 349 -26.07 -16.84 6.82
N TRP A 350 -26.68 -16.23 5.81
CA TRP A 350 -27.59 -15.09 5.99
C TRP A 350 -28.88 -15.22 5.16
N THR A 351 -29.80 -14.29 5.38
CA THR A 351 -31.06 -14.18 4.61
C THR A 351 -31.90 -15.46 4.71
N LEU A 352 -32.21 -15.84 5.96
CA LEU A 352 -33.15 -16.92 6.27
C LEU A 352 -34.54 -16.64 5.67
N PHE A 353 -35.00 -15.40 5.75
CA PHE A 353 -36.31 -14.99 5.27
C PHE A 353 -36.20 -14.41 3.86
N SER A 354 -36.03 -15.31 2.90
CA SER A 354 -35.95 -15.02 1.46
C SER A 354 -37.23 -15.45 0.74
N THR A 355 -37.61 -14.71 -0.29
CA THR A 355 -38.72 -15.06 -1.20
C THR A 355 -38.47 -16.36 -1.96
N LYS A 356 -37.21 -16.79 -2.07
CA LYS A 356 -36.77 -18.02 -2.73
C LYS A 356 -36.95 -19.26 -1.84
N LEU A 357 -37.16 -19.10 -0.52
CA LEU A 357 -37.18 -20.18 0.48
C LEU A 357 -38.58 -20.64 0.90
N MET A 358 -39.62 -20.35 0.10
CA MET A 358 -41.02 -20.70 0.39
C MET A 358 -41.57 -20.15 1.72
N ILE A 359 -40.99 -19.05 2.21
CA ILE A 359 -41.45 -18.34 3.39
C ILE A 359 -42.43 -17.23 2.94
N THR A 360 -43.48 -16.98 3.73
CA THR A 360 -44.49 -15.94 3.46
C THR A 360 -44.32 -14.74 4.38
N ASP A 361 -44.89 -13.59 3.99
CA ASP A 361 -44.88 -12.32 4.75
C ASP A 361 -45.86 -12.29 5.94
N GLY A 362 -46.61 -13.38 6.17
CA GLY A 362 -47.66 -13.49 7.19
C GLY A 362 -49.07 -13.12 6.72
N SER A 363 -49.28 -12.76 5.44
CA SER A 363 -50.61 -12.45 4.90
C SER A 363 -51.41 -13.71 4.51
N GLY A 364 -52.46 -14.03 5.27
CA GLY A 364 -53.58 -14.89 4.84
C GLY A 364 -53.36 -16.40 4.61
N ARG A 365 -52.14 -16.95 4.63
CA ARG A 365 -51.86 -18.41 4.53
C ARG A 365 -51.20 -18.95 5.81
N LYS A 366 -51.25 -20.29 6.00
CA LYS A 366 -50.49 -21.00 7.04
C LYS A 366 -49.01 -20.61 6.95
N ALA A 367 -48.37 -20.50 8.10
CA ALA A 367 -47.05 -19.92 8.27
C ALA A 367 -45.91 -20.79 7.69
N CYS A 368 -44.68 -20.28 7.81
CA CYS A 368 -43.44 -20.64 7.10
C CYS A 368 -43.30 -22.12 6.65
N ASN A 369 -42.94 -22.34 5.38
CA ASN A 369 -42.54 -23.67 4.90
C ASN A 369 -41.01 -23.79 4.89
N PHE A 370 -40.46 -24.56 5.83
CA PHE A 370 -39.01 -24.68 6.02
C PHE A 370 -38.34 -25.74 5.13
N ASN A 371 -39.03 -26.41 4.20
CA ASN A 371 -38.41 -27.49 3.41
C ASN A 371 -37.14 -27.06 2.64
N MET A 372 -37.10 -25.82 2.11
CA MET A 372 -35.90 -25.31 1.43
C MET A 372 -34.79 -24.93 2.41
N VAL A 373 -35.16 -24.40 3.58
CA VAL A 373 -34.24 -24.12 4.69
C VAL A 373 -33.62 -25.42 5.20
N ASP A 374 -34.43 -26.48 5.33
CA ASP A 374 -34.00 -27.80 5.77
C ASP A 374 -32.97 -28.42 4.83
N ILE A 375 -33.04 -28.18 3.51
CA ILE A 375 -31.99 -28.65 2.59
C ILE A 375 -30.63 -28.07 2.96
N ALA A 376 -30.58 -26.77 3.24
CA ALA A 376 -29.33 -26.08 3.59
C ALA A 376 -28.83 -26.48 4.99
N LEU A 377 -29.70 -26.50 5.99
CA LEU A 377 -29.34 -26.83 7.37
C LEU A 377 -29.03 -28.31 7.55
N ASP A 378 -29.77 -29.23 6.91
CA ASP A 378 -29.44 -30.67 6.92
C ASP A 378 -28.04 -30.90 6.36
N PHE A 379 -27.64 -30.18 5.30
CA PHE A 379 -26.31 -30.29 4.73
C PHE A 379 -25.24 -29.91 5.75
N LEU A 380 -25.39 -28.80 6.46
CA LEU A 380 -24.41 -28.37 7.48
C LEU A 380 -24.36 -29.36 8.65
N VAL A 381 -25.51 -29.72 9.22
CA VAL A 381 -25.60 -30.63 10.38
C VAL A 381 -25.06 -32.02 10.05
N ARG A 382 -25.38 -32.58 8.87
CA ARG A 382 -24.88 -33.91 8.46
C ARG A 382 -23.36 -33.94 8.26
N ASN A 383 -22.76 -32.80 7.94
CA ASN A 383 -21.31 -32.66 7.80
C ASN A 383 -20.64 -32.16 9.09
N HIS A 384 -21.36 -32.09 10.21
CA HIS A 384 -20.86 -31.60 11.50
C HIS A 384 -20.30 -30.17 11.45
N ILE A 385 -20.86 -29.33 10.57
CA ILE A 385 -20.51 -27.93 10.44
C ILE A 385 -21.46 -27.11 11.31
N LYS A 386 -20.92 -26.41 12.31
CA LYS A 386 -21.71 -25.56 13.19
C LYS A 386 -22.29 -24.37 12.43
N VAL A 387 -23.51 -23.96 12.80
CA VAL A 387 -24.22 -22.89 12.10
C VAL A 387 -24.02 -21.55 12.81
N PHE A 388 -23.53 -20.57 12.08
CA PHE A 388 -23.63 -19.16 12.44
C PHE A 388 -24.71 -18.54 11.54
N LEU A 389 -25.85 -18.18 12.11
CA LEU A 389 -27.00 -17.68 11.37
C LEU A 389 -27.20 -16.19 11.61
N SER A 390 -27.07 -15.40 10.54
CA SER A 390 -27.51 -14.01 10.55
C SER A 390 -28.98 -13.89 10.15
N LEU A 391 -29.79 -13.28 11.03
CA LEU A 391 -31.22 -13.00 10.82
C LEU A 391 -31.48 -11.59 10.27
N GLY A 392 -30.43 -10.82 9.98
CA GLY A 392 -30.54 -9.50 9.39
C GLY A 392 -30.88 -9.53 7.89
N ARG A 393 -31.22 -8.35 7.34
CA ARG A 393 -31.36 -8.18 5.89
C ARG A 393 -29.97 -7.98 5.28
N LYS A 394 -29.51 -8.97 4.50
CA LYS A 394 -28.33 -8.83 3.66
C LYS A 394 -28.72 -9.13 2.20
N PRO A 395 -28.73 -8.12 1.32
CA PRO A 395 -29.04 -8.34 -0.09
C PRO A 395 -27.96 -9.20 -0.77
N ASP A 396 -28.34 -9.92 -1.82
CA ASP A 396 -27.38 -10.54 -2.72
C ASP A 396 -26.66 -9.38 -3.44
N MET A 397 -25.36 -9.23 -3.16
CA MET A 397 -24.55 -8.13 -3.68
C MET A 397 -23.35 -8.67 -4.45
N ALA A 398 -23.19 -8.19 -5.68
CA ALA A 398 -21.92 -8.20 -6.37
C ALA A 398 -21.47 -6.74 -6.52
N ALA A 399 -20.53 -6.32 -5.68
CA ALA A 399 -19.93 -5.00 -5.78
C ALA A 399 -18.91 -5.01 -6.93
N MET A 400 -19.12 -4.19 -7.95
CA MET A 400 -18.10 -3.89 -8.95
C MET A 400 -17.11 -2.88 -8.40
N SER A 401 -17.60 -1.86 -7.68
CA SER A 401 -16.82 -0.83 -7.00
C SER A 401 -17.54 -0.27 -5.77
N THR A 402 -16.92 0.68 -5.07
CA THR A 402 -17.52 1.39 -3.92
C THR A 402 -18.79 2.17 -4.29
N GLY A 403 -19.00 2.47 -5.58
CA GLY A 403 -20.20 3.17 -6.09
C GLY A 403 -21.12 2.35 -6.99
N GLU A 404 -20.63 1.28 -7.63
CA GLU A 404 -21.41 0.43 -8.54
C GLU A 404 -21.65 -0.95 -7.93
N ILE A 405 -22.81 -1.11 -7.29
CA ILE A 405 -23.21 -2.37 -6.65
C ILE A 405 -24.38 -2.97 -7.43
N TYR A 406 -24.21 -4.18 -7.95
CA TYR A 406 -25.36 -5.00 -8.33
C TYR A 406 -26.04 -5.46 -7.06
N LYS A 407 -27.19 -4.88 -6.75
CA LYS A 407 -28.01 -5.22 -5.60
C LYS A 407 -29.25 -5.95 -6.08
N MET A 408 -29.39 -7.21 -5.72
CA MET A 408 -30.65 -7.94 -5.82
C MET A 408 -31.25 -8.04 -4.42
N ASP A 409 -32.29 -7.26 -4.19
CA ASP A 409 -33.04 -7.33 -2.93
C ASP A 409 -33.79 -8.66 -2.86
N ASP A 410 -33.27 -9.58 -2.06
CA ASP A 410 -33.94 -10.82 -1.70
C ASP A 410 -34.22 -10.83 -0.20
N TYR A 411 -35.45 -10.48 0.17
CA TYR A 411 -35.91 -10.51 1.55
C TYR A 411 -37.44 -10.59 1.60
N ILE A 412 -37.98 -10.93 2.77
CA ILE A 412 -39.41 -10.92 3.02
C ILE A 412 -39.79 -9.65 3.79
N PRO A 413 -40.55 -8.73 3.18
CA PRO A 413 -41.12 -7.60 3.88
C PRO A 413 -42.32 -8.05 4.71
N PHE A 414 -42.10 -8.50 5.95
CA PHE A 414 -43.20 -8.94 6.81
C PHE A 414 -44.23 -7.82 7.00
N VAL A 415 -45.52 -8.16 6.91
CA VAL A 415 -46.60 -7.14 6.92
C VAL A 415 -46.81 -6.44 8.26
N SER A 416 -46.22 -6.96 9.34
CA SER A 416 -46.27 -6.41 10.70
C SER A 416 -45.14 -6.99 11.56
N ARG A 417 -44.83 -6.33 12.67
CA ARG A 417 -43.91 -6.84 13.70
C ARG A 417 -44.33 -8.23 14.17
N LYS A 418 -45.63 -8.41 14.44
CA LYS A 418 -46.19 -9.69 14.89
C LYS A 418 -45.97 -10.82 13.89
N ALA A 419 -46.06 -10.54 12.59
CA ALA A 419 -45.80 -11.53 11.55
C ALA A 419 -44.34 -12.01 11.57
N TRP A 420 -43.39 -11.07 11.69
CA TRP A 420 -41.97 -11.38 11.83
C TRP A 420 -41.69 -12.18 13.12
N GLU A 421 -42.18 -11.71 14.27
CA GLU A 421 -42.03 -12.40 15.56
C GLU A 421 -42.59 -13.84 15.54
N THR A 422 -43.70 -14.06 14.82
CA THR A 422 -44.29 -15.38 14.63
C THR A 422 -43.38 -16.27 13.78
N ALA A 423 -42.89 -15.77 12.64
CA ALA A 423 -42.00 -16.51 11.76
C ALA A 423 -40.69 -16.91 12.46
N VAL A 424 -40.09 -15.98 13.22
CA VAL A 424 -38.90 -16.24 14.04
C VAL A 424 -39.17 -17.31 15.10
N SER A 425 -40.29 -17.20 15.82
CA SER A 425 -40.66 -18.18 16.85
C SER A 425 -40.90 -19.57 16.26
N GLU A 426 -41.56 -19.66 15.11
CA GLU A 426 -41.80 -20.91 14.40
C GLU A 426 -40.50 -21.53 13.88
N PHE A 427 -39.58 -20.71 13.36
CA PHE A 427 -38.27 -21.19 12.95
C PHE A 427 -37.49 -21.81 14.12
N PHE A 428 -37.43 -21.13 15.27
CA PHE A 428 -36.76 -21.67 16.45
C PHE A 428 -37.43 -22.94 17.00
N ASN A 429 -38.76 -23.04 16.94
CA ASN A 429 -39.45 -24.30 17.27
C ASN A 429 -39.03 -25.41 16.29
N HIS A 430 -39.05 -25.11 15.00
CA HIS A 430 -38.76 -26.07 13.94
C HIS A 430 -37.34 -26.63 14.04
N ILE A 431 -36.30 -25.79 14.23
CA ILE A 431 -34.92 -26.28 14.33
C ILE A 431 -34.69 -27.09 15.61
N VAL A 432 -35.33 -26.73 16.73
CA VAL A 432 -35.24 -27.50 17.99
C VAL A 432 -35.95 -28.85 17.83
N ASP A 433 -37.13 -28.88 17.20
CA ASP A 433 -37.87 -30.12 16.94
C ASP A 433 -37.13 -31.04 15.95
N ARG A 434 -36.47 -30.46 14.94
CA ARG A 434 -35.79 -31.21 13.87
C ARG A 434 -34.40 -31.72 14.26
N TYR A 435 -33.56 -30.85 14.83
CA TYR A 435 -32.14 -31.15 15.11
C TYR A 435 -31.88 -31.47 16.58
N GLY A 436 -32.81 -31.13 17.47
CA GLY A 436 -32.69 -31.32 18.90
C GLY A 436 -31.91 -30.21 19.60
N LEU A 437 -32.25 -29.95 20.86
CA LEU A 437 -31.67 -28.86 21.64
C LEU A 437 -30.14 -28.91 21.72
N LYS A 438 -29.57 -30.11 21.88
CA LYS A 438 -28.11 -30.29 21.98
C LYS A 438 -27.36 -29.79 20.75
N GLU A 439 -27.89 -30.04 19.55
CA GLU A 439 -27.26 -29.59 18.30
C GLU A 439 -27.35 -28.07 18.17
N VAL A 440 -28.54 -27.51 18.39
CA VAL A 440 -28.79 -26.08 18.18
C VAL A 440 -28.18 -25.21 19.29
N SER A 441 -27.92 -25.75 20.49
CA SER A 441 -27.18 -25.06 21.54
C SER A 441 -25.76 -24.64 21.13
N ASP A 442 -25.15 -25.35 20.17
CA ASP A 442 -23.82 -25.03 19.65
C ASP A 442 -23.85 -23.99 18.51
N TRP A 443 -25.04 -23.50 18.12
CA TRP A 443 -25.20 -22.51 17.04
C TRP A 443 -25.08 -21.08 17.57
N ILE A 444 -24.75 -20.16 16.65
CA ILE A 444 -24.62 -18.74 16.93
C ILE A 444 -25.66 -17.95 16.14
N PHE A 445 -26.37 -17.04 16.81
CA PHE A 445 -27.43 -16.23 16.21
C PHE A 445 -27.05 -14.75 16.22
N GLU A 446 -26.90 -14.17 15.03
CA GLU A 446 -26.57 -12.77 14.83
C GLU A 446 -27.79 -12.00 14.33
N LEU A 447 -28.05 -10.81 14.89
CA LEU A 447 -28.91 -9.82 14.24
C LEU A 447 -28.03 -8.78 13.52
N SER A 448 -27.78 -8.96 12.22
CA SER A 448 -26.96 -8.02 11.46
C SER A 448 -27.76 -6.82 10.93
N SER A 449 -27.14 -5.64 10.87
CA SER A 449 -27.71 -4.37 10.40
C SER A 449 -26.67 -3.58 9.57
N ILE A 450 -26.21 -4.16 8.46
CA ILE A 450 -25.07 -3.66 7.66
C ILE A 450 -25.51 -2.63 6.59
N PRO A 451 -24.86 -1.45 6.53
CA PRO A 451 -24.57 -0.54 7.63
C PRO A 451 -25.85 0.23 8.02
N ILE A 452 -25.83 1.06 9.08
CA ILE A 452 -26.98 1.83 9.56
C ILE A 452 -27.34 3.01 8.59
N LEU A 453 -27.11 2.84 7.29
CA LEU A 453 -27.43 3.82 6.26
C LEU A 453 -28.87 3.60 5.77
N GLN A 454 -29.75 4.49 6.26
CA GLN A 454 -31.16 4.67 5.95
C GLN A 454 -32.08 3.53 6.44
N GLU A 455 -32.93 3.86 7.44
CA GLU A 455 -33.89 2.93 8.09
C GLU A 455 -34.68 2.04 7.10
N GLU A 456 -34.99 2.55 5.91
CA GLU A 456 -35.77 1.82 4.89
C GLU A 456 -35.08 0.52 4.41
N ASN A 457 -33.74 0.45 4.49
CA ASN A 457 -32.96 -0.70 4.02
C ASN A 457 -32.75 -1.79 5.07
N ILE A 458 -33.04 -1.52 6.35
CA ILE A 458 -32.81 -2.44 7.47
C ILE A 458 -34.10 -2.96 8.12
N ARG A 459 -35.27 -2.47 7.70
CA ARG A 459 -36.57 -2.88 8.23
C ARG A 459 -36.85 -4.36 8.01
N LEU A 460 -37.11 -5.08 9.09
CA LEU A 460 -37.52 -6.48 9.07
C LEU A 460 -39.04 -6.65 8.89
N TRP A 461 -39.82 -5.61 9.17
CA TRP A 461 -41.26 -5.58 8.98
C TRP A 461 -41.76 -4.21 8.53
N GLN A 462 -42.98 -4.19 7.99
CA GLN A 462 -43.71 -3.02 7.53
C GLN A 462 -44.93 -2.75 8.43
N GLY A 463 -45.59 -1.60 8.25
CA GLY A 463 -46.85 -1.24 8.92
C GLY A 463 -46.71 -0.68 10.34
N ASP A 464 -45.87 -1.31 11.16
CA ASP A 464 -45.54 -0.85 12.52
C ASP A 464 -44.28 0.03 12.54
N SER A 465 -44.07 0.80 13.62
CA SER A 465 -42.77 1.45 13.85
C SER A 465 -41.68 0.40 13.98
N TYR A 466 -40.56 0.58 13.29
CA TYR A 466 -39.43 -0.34 13.35
C TYR A 466 -38.35 0.19 14.29
N SER A 467 -37.76 -0.72 15.08
CA SER A 467 -36.60 -0.46 15.92
C SER A 467 -35.72 -1.71 15.92
N VAL A 468 -34.44 -1.54 15.58
CA VAL A 468 -33.43 -2.62 15.65
C VAL A 468 -33.33 -3.15 17.08
N GLN A 469 -33.45 -2.26 18.08
CA GLN A 469 -33.44 -2.66 19.47
C GLN A 469 -34.63 -3.58 19.79
N GLU A 470 -35.84 -3.25 19.33
CA GLU A 470 -37.01 -4.11 19.59
C GLU A 470 -36.89 -5.48 18.92
N ALA A 471 -36.31 -5.53 17.70
CA ALA A 471 -36.01 -6.78 17.02
C ALA A 471 -34.99 -7.62 17.81
N TYR A 472 -33.93 -6.98 18.32
CA TYR A 472 -32.91 -7.64 19.14
C TYR A 472 -33.48 -8.15 20.46
N ASP A 473 -34.21 -7.31 21.21
CA ASP A 473 -34.87 -7.68 22.47
C ASP A 473 -35.72 -8.95 22.28
N PHE A 474 -36.50 -9.01 21.19
CA PHE A 474 -37.33 -10.17 20.87
C PHE A 474 -36.49 -11.41 20.54
N LEU A 475 -35.45 -11.26 19.71
CA LEU A 475 -34.55 -12.34 19.33
C LEU A 475 -33.81 -12.89 20.55
N TYR A 476 -33.18 -12.02 21.33
CA TYR A 476 -32.43 -12.35 22.55
C TYR A 476 -33.29 -13.16 23.52
N LYS A 477 -34.48 -12.63 23.89
CA LYS A 477 -35.42 -13.33 24.79
C LYS A 477 -35.91 -14.64 24.21
N THR A 478 -36.10 -14.73 22.90
CA THR A 478 -36.56 -15.97 22.25
C THR A 478 -35.48 -17.03 22.26
N VAL A 479 -34.25 -16.68 21.91
CA VAL A 479 -33.07 -17.58 21.95
C VAL A 479 -32.81 -18.01 23.38
N LYS A 480 -32.59 -17.08 24.32
CA LYS A 480 -32.27 -17.45 25.72
C LYS A 480 -33.36 -18.26 26.42
N ARG A 481 -34.63 -18.10 26.04
CA ARG A 481 -35.73 -18.94 26.57
C ARG A 481 -35.77 -20.34 25.95
N LYS A 482 -35.49 -20.49 24.67
CA LYS A 482 -35.65 -21.76 23.93
C LYS A 482 -34.36 -22.59 23.89
N ILE A 483 -33.23 -21.90 23.82
CA ILE A 483 -31.88 -22.42 23.56
C ILE A 483 -30.89 -21.61 24.43
N PRO A 484 -30.93 -21.77 25.76
CA PRO A 484 -30.23 -20.90 26.71
C PRO A 484 -28.71 -20.85 26.50
N ASP A 485 -28.12 -21.96 26.03
CA ASP A 485 -26.67 -22.10 25.83
C ASP A 485 -26.18 -21.51 24.50
N ALA A 486 -27.09 -21.21 23.56
CA ALA A 486 -26.71 -20.61 22.29
C ALA A 486 -26.28 -19.16 22.47
N MET A 487 -25.27 -18.76 21.70
CA MET A 487 -24.78 -17.39 21.66
C MET A 487 -25.70 -16.52 20.80
N VAL A 488 -26.03 -15.32 21.29
CA VAL A 488 -26.77 -14.30 20.57
C VAL A 488 -26.05 -12.95 20.62
N GLY A 489 -25.97 -12.27 19.47
CA GLY A 489 -25.15 -11.06 19.32
C GLY A 489 -25.46 -10.26 18.07
N GLY A 490 -24.64 -9.26 17.79
CA GLY A 490 -24.84 -8.29 16.72
C GLY A 490 -23.87 -7.11 16.82
N PHE A 491 -23.89 -6.13 15.92
CA PHE A 491 -24.85 -5.92 14.83
C PHE A 491 -24.23 -5.89 13.43
N GLY A 492 -22.95 -6.23 13.27
CA GLY A 492 -22.22 -6.06 12.00
C GLY A 492 -22.07 -4.59 11.63
N GLY A 493 -21.80 -3.72 12.61
CA GLY A 493 -21.62 -2.28 12.37
C GLY A 493 -20.21 -1.91 11.91
N THR A 494 -20.01 -0.64 11.59
CA THR A 494 -18.71 -0.02 11.32
C THR A 494 -18.42 1.08 12.34
N VAL A 495 -17.16 1.17 12.79
CA VAL A 495 -16.76 2.16 13.81
C VAL A 495 -16.87 3.60 13.31
N GLU A 496 -16.54 3.81 12.04
CA GLU A 496 -16.48 5.16 11.44
C GLU A 496 -17.87 5.80 11.34
N ASP A 497 -18.89 5.03 10.97
CA ASP A 497 -20.23 5.56 10.70
C ASP A 497 -21.20 5.38 11.87
N ASP A 498 -21.05 4.31 12.65
CA ASP A 498 -22.11 3.86 13.57
C ASP A 498 -21.81 4.12 15.06
N TRP A 499 -20.67 4.73 15.41
CA TRP A 499 -20.15 4.81 16.79
C TRP A 499 -21.20 5.19 17.85
N GLU A 500 -21.81 6.37 17.74
CA GLU A 500 -22.76 6.86 18.76
C GLU A 500 -24.04 6.03 18.80
N GLN A 501 -24.48 5.52 17.65
CA GLN A 501 -25.71 4.73 17.55
C GLN A 501 -25.52 3.35 18.17
N LEU A 502 -24.39 2.70 17.88
CA LEU A 502 -23.99 1.43 18.51
C LEU A 502 -23.77 1.62 20.01
N ARG A 503 -23.08 2.68 20.43
CA ARG A 503 -22.86 2.98 21.85
C ARG A 503 -24.18 3.12 22.60
N SER A 504 -25.11 3.91 22.06
CA SER A 504 -26.44 4.10 22.63
C SER A 504 -27.22 2.79 22.71
N LEU A 505 -27.18 1.99 21.63
CA LEU A 505 -27.82 0.68 21.57
C LEU A 505 -27.25 -0.28 22.62
N TYR A 506 -25.93 -0.43 22.69
CA TYR A 506 -25.26 -1.30 23.65
C TYR A 506 -25.53 -0.89 25.10
N LEU A 507 -25.42 0.40 25.44
CA LEU A 507 -25.77 0.91 26.77
C LEU A 507 -27.22 0.58 27.15
N SER A 508 -28.14 0.70 26.18
CA SER A 508 -29.55 0.38 26.36
C SER A 508 -29.79 -1.12 26.59
N LEU A 509 -29.05 -2.00 25.92
CA LEU A 509 -29.10 -3.45 26.11
C LEU A 509 -28.55 -3.86 27.48
N VAL A 510 -27.38 -3.34 27.87
CA VAL A 510 -26.77 -3.60 29.18
C VAL A 510 -27.68 -3.11 30.32
N ALA A 511 -28.32 -1.94 30.17
CA ALA A 511 -29.27 -1.43 31.15
C ALA A 511 -30.52 -2.31 31.35
N LYS A 512 -30.86 -3.17 30.36
CA LYS A 512 -31.97 -4.11 30.42
C LYS A 512 -31.57 -5.51 30.89
N ASP A 513 -30.30 -5.75 31.22
CA ASP A 513 -29.75 -7.09 31.50
C ASP A 513 -29.85 -8.03 30.27
N GLU A 514 -29.74 -7.44 29.07
CA GLU A 514 -29.79 -8.13 27.77
C GLU A 514 -28.42 -8.05 27.07
N THR A 515 -27.35 -8.27 27.85
CA THR A 515 -25.96 -8.20 27.39
C THR A 515 -25.69 -9.24 26.28
N PRO A 516 -25.21 -8.82 25.09
CA PRO A 516 -24.84 -9.74 24.02
C PRO A 516 -23.72 -10.70 24.43
N ASP A 517 -23.81 -11.97 24.03
CA ASP A 517 -22.71 -12.94 24.26
C ASP A 517 -21.48 -12.59 23.39
N PHE A 518 -21.72 -11.90 22.27
CA PHE A 518 -20.71 -11.36 21.38
C PHE A 518 -21.20 -10.08 20.70
N VAL A 519 -20.26 -9.24 20.31
CA VAL A 519 -20.49 -8.14 19.37
C VAL A 519 -19.88 -8.47 18.01
N SER A 520 -20.52 -8.03 16.94
CA SER A 520 -20.04 -8.24 15.57
C SER A 520 -19.79 -6.95 14.81
N PHE A 521 -18.70 -6.93 14.04
CA PHE A 521 -18.27 -5.80 13.23
C PHE A 521 -17.77 -6.24 11.86
N LEU A 522 -17.86 -5.32 10.90
CA LEU A 522 -17.19 -5.43 9.60
C LEU A 522 -15.85 -4.73 9.69
N LEU A 523 -14.80 -5.33 9.13
CA LEU A 523 -13.45 -4.77 9.13
C LEU A 523 -12.93 -4.74 7.71
N PHE A 524 -12.83 -3.54 7.16
CA PHE A 524 -12.24 -3.32 5.85
C PHE A 524 -11.28 -2.13 5.92
N PRO A 525 -10.25 -2.08 5.07
CA PRO A 525 -9.27 -1.01 5.11
C PRO A 525 -9.80 0.27 4.45
N TYR A 526 -11.08 0.60 4.58
CA TYR A 526 -11.65 1.83 3.99
C TYR A 526 -11.53 3.02 4.93
N VAL A 527 -11.51 4.20 4.32
CA VAL A 527 -11.86 5.47 4.94
C VAL A 527 -12.97 6.10 4.10
N ASN A 528 -13.96 6.65 4.78
CA ASN A 528 -15.04 7.38 4.14
C ASN A 528 -14.71 8.88 4.12
N SER A 529 -15.00 9.53 2.99
CA SER A 529 -14.93 10.98 2.84
C SER A 529 -16.18 11.48 2.14
N VAL A 530 -16.55 12.73 2.40
CA VAL A 530 -17.63 13.41 1.71
C VAL A 530 -17.00 14.58 0.99
N ASP A 531 -17.18 14.65 -0.32
CA ASP A 531 -16.67 15.78 -1.09
C ASP A 531 -17.51 17.05 -0.84
N ASP A 532 -17.04 18.20 -1.35
CA ASP A 532 -17.71 19.49 -1.17
C ASP A 532 -19.12 19.53 -1.82
N GLU A 533 -19.45 18.58 -2.68
CA GLU A 533 -20.76 18.43 -3.34
C GLU A 533 -21.70 17.51 -2.55
N GLY A 534 -21.23 16.91 -1.46
CA GLY A 534 -22.00 15.97 -0.63
C GLY A 534 -21.99 14.54 -1.15
N ASN A 535 -21.16 14.21 -2.13
CA ASN A 535 -21.01 12.83 -2.60
C ASN A 535 -20.13 12.04 -1.62
N TYR A 536 -20.58 10.83 -1.30
CA TYR A 536 -19.84 9.91 -0.45
C TYR A 536 -18.78 9.17 -1.28
N ASP A 537 -17.51 9.37 -0.93
CA ASP A 537 -16.36 8.73 -1.55
C ASP A 537 -15.68 7.82 -0.52
N ARG A 538 -15.76 6.51 -0.75
CA ARG A 538 -15.13 5.47 0.05
C ARG A 538 -13.87 4.99 -0.66
N ARG A 539 -12.72 5.03 0.01
CA ARG A 539 -11.44 4.60 -0.56
C ARG A 539 -10.62 3.77 0.41
N VAL A 540 -9.81 2.87 -0.13
CA VAL A 540 -8.83 2.14 0.68
C VAL A 540 -7.88 3.15 1.34
N CYS A 541 -7.68 2.99 2.64
CA CYS A 541 -6.85 3.84 3.47
C CYS A 541 -5.39 3.69 3.07
N LYS A 542 -4.69 4.83 2.99
CA LYS A 542 -3.25 4.86 2.71
C LYS A 542 -2.43 4.28 3.85
N ASP A 543 -2.98 4.31 5.06
CA ASP A 543 -2.34 3.79 6.26
C ASP A 543 -2.56 2.27 6.38
N PRO A 544 -1.49 1.45 6.30
CA PRO A 544 -1.58 0.01 6.47
C PRO A 544 -2.01 -0.41 7.88
N GLU A 545 -2.05 0.47 8.88
CA GLU A 545 -2.46 0.15 10.24
C GLU A 545 -3.93 0.48 10.53
N ASN A 546 -4.69 0.89 9.52
CA ASN A 546 -6.08 1.34 9.69
C ASN A 546 -6.98 0.30 10.36
N GLU A 547 -6.86 -0.97 9.97
CA GLU A 547 -7.69 -2.06 10.52
C GLU A 547 -7.39 -2.31 12.00
N LEU A 548 -6.12 -2.28 12.40
CA LEU A 548 -5.74 -2.42 13.80
C LEU A 548 -6.24 -1.22 14.63
N ARG A 549 -6.18 0.00 14.07
CA ARG A 549 -6.78 1.19 14.68
C ARG A 549 -8.29 1.03 14.89
N GLN A 550 -9.01 0.56 13.86
CA GLN A 550 -10.44 0.29 13.97
C GLN A 550 -10.73 -0.73 15.08
N VAL A 551 -9.98 -1.83 15.17
CA VAL A 551 -10.17 -2.82 16.25
C VAL A 551 -9.93 -2.23 17.64
N ARG A 552 -8.92 -1.37 17.81
CA ARG A 552 -8.71 -0.65 19.08
C ARG A 552 -9.92 0.21 19.44
N GLN A 553 -10.46 0.96 18.47
CA GLN A 553 -11.67 1.75 18.67
C GLN A 553 -12.88 0.87 19.00
N ILE A 554 -13.06 -0.30 18.37
CA ILE A 554 -14.13 -1.24 18.73
C ILE A 554 -13.99 -1.67 20.19
N ARG A 555 -12.78 -2.01 20.63
CA ARG A 555 -12.54 -2.42 22.03
C ARG A 555 -12.82 -1.27 23.00
N GLU A 556 -12.45 -0.04 22.67
CA GLU A 556 -12.81 1.16 23.45
C GLU A 556 -14.34 1.35 23.52
N LEU A 557 -15.05 1.16 22.41
CA LEU A 557 -16.52 1.23 22.36
C LEU A 557 -17.15 0.17 23.28
N MET A 558 -16.64 -1.07 23.25
CA MET A 558 -17.09 -2.16 24.11
C MET A 558 -16.86 -1.82 25.59
N GLU A 559 -15.67 -1.32 25.94
CA GLU A 559 -15.33 -0.92 27.31
C GLU A 559 -16.27 0.19 27.81
N GLN A 560 -16.47 1.25 27.02
CA GLN A 560 -17.36 2.36 27.37
C GLN A 560 -18.83 1.94 27.48
N SER A 561 -19.21 0.83 26.85
CA SER A 561 -20.58 0.31 26.85
C SER A 561 -20.82 -0.79 27.89
N GLY A 562 -19.79 -1.21 28.64
CA GLY A 562 -19.90 -2.29 29.62
C GLY A 562 -19.91 -3.70 29.01
N LEU A 563 -19.28 -3.88 27.85
CA LEU A 563 -19.23 -5.13 27.07
C LEU A 563 -17.83 -5.77 27.02
N SER A 564 -16.94 -5.44 27.96
CA SER A 564 -15.56 -5.95 27.97
C SER A 564 -15.47 -7.47 28.05
N ASP A 565 -16.48 -8.13 28.64
CA ASP A 565 -16.53 -9.60 28.76
C ASP A 565 -17.18 -10.28 27.55
N SER A 566 -17.82 -9.52 26.64
CA SER A 566 -18.41 -10.05 25.41
C SER A 566 -17.31 -10.36 24.39
N LYS A 567 -17.50 -11.41 23.59
CA LYS A 567 -16.56 -11.72 22.49
C LYS A 567 -16.65 -10.69 21.37
N LEU A 568 -15.53 -10.39 20.71
CA LEU A 568 -15.47 -9.56 19.51
C LEU A 568 -15.29 -10.42 18.26
N PHE A 569 -16.35 -10.53 17.46
CA PHE A 569 -16.32 -11.23 16.18
C PHE A 569 -16.23 -10.26 15.01
N ILE A 570 -15.18 -10.38 14.22
CA ILE A 570 -15.12 -9.75 12.91
C ILE A 570 -15.81 -10.68 11.92
N THR A 571 -17.09 -10.41 11.64
CA THR A 571 -17.94 -11.31 10.86
C THR A 571 -17.68 -11.21 9.37
N GLU A 572 -17.11 -10.09 8.90
CA GLU A 572 -16.69 -9.88 7.52
C GLU A 572 -15.41 -9.05 7.48
N TRP A 573 -14.40 -9.61 6.83
CA TRP A 573 -13.11 -8.95 6.61
C TRP A 573 -12.55 -9.30 5.23
N ASN A 574 -11.97 -8.33 4.55
CA ASN A 574 -11.16 -8.53 3.35
C ASN A 574 -10.39 -7.24 3.01
N ILE A 575 -9.45 -7.34 2.06
CA ILE A 575 -8.71 -6.18 1.55
C ILE A 575 -9.57 -5.22 0.71
N SER A 576 -10.65 -5.74 0.12
CA SER A 576 -11.59 -4.96 -0.70
C SER A 576 -12.98 -5.59 -0.62
N ILE A 577 -14.02 -4.75 -0.71
CA ILE A 577 -15.41 -5.17 -0.94
C ILE A 577 -15.68 -5.48 -2.42
N SER A 578 -14.83 -4.99 -3.34
CA SER A 578 -14.99 -5.21 -4.77
C SER A 578 -14.78 -6.67 -5.12
N ASN A 579 -15.71 -7.19 -5.92
CA ASN A 579 -15.67 -8.53 -6.50
C ASN A 579 -15.18 -8.51 -7.96
N ARG A 580 -14.63 -7.39 -8.42
CA ARG A 580 -14.06 -7.20 -9.76
C ARG A 580 -12.65 -6.62 -9.68
N ASN A 581 -11.93 -7.00 -8.63
CA ASN A 581 -10.57 -6.53 -8.38
C ASN A 581 -9.58 -7.71 -8.43
N TYR A 582 -8.74 -7.79 -9.46
CA TYR A 582 -7.81 -8.91 -9.65
C TYR A 582 -6.71 -9.00 -8.57
N VAL A 583 -6.58 -7.98 -7.72
CA VAL A 583 -5.84 -8.07 -6.46
C VAL A 583 -6.31 -9.29 -5.64
N ASN A 584 -7.61 -9.60 -5.67
CA ASN A 584 -8.20 -10.73 -4.95
C ASN A 584 -7.70 -12.12 -5.39
N ASP A 585 -7.15 -12.21 -6.60
CA ASP A 585 -6.65 -13.43 -7.21
C ASP A 585 -5.13 -13.58 -7.08
N SER A 586 -4.45 -12.58 -6.51
CA SER A 586 -2.99 -12.46 -6.51
C SER A 586 -2.32 -12.91 -5.20
N CYS A 587 -0.99 -13.10 -5.22
CA CYS A 587 -0.20 -13.41 -4.02
C CYS A 587 -0.19 -12.27 -3.00
N PHE A 588 -0.39 -11.02 -3.41
CA PHE A 588 -0.52 -9.89 -2.49
C PHE A 588 -1.63 -10.11 -1.45
N ARG A 589 -2.79 -10.64 -1.88
CA ARG A 589 -3.87 -10.97 -0.95
C ARG A 589 -3.48 -12.08 0.02
N ALA A 590 -2.65 -13.04 -0.42
CA ALA A 590 -2.18 -14.12 0.44
C ALA A 590 -1.26 -13.61 1.57
N SER A 591 -0.30 -12.75 1.24
CA SER A 591 0.60 -12.13 2.24
C SER A 591 -0.15 -11.16 3.14
N TYR A 592 -1.08 -10.36 2.60
CA TYR A 592 -1.96 -9.50 3.40
C TYR A 592 -2.76 -10.31 4.43
N ILE A 593 -3.34 -11.46 4.04
CA ILE A 593 -4.08 -12.30 4.98
C ILE A 593 -3.18 -12.78 6.13
N ALA A 594 -1.95 -13.20 5.83
CA ALA A 594 -1.00 -13.65 6.84
C ALA A 594 -0.60 -12.52 7.80
N GLY A 595 -0.23 -11.34 7.27
CA GLY A 595 0.14 -10.18 8.09
C GLY A 595 -0.99 -9.64 8.94
N ARG A 596 -2.23 -9.66 8.45
CA ARG A 596 -3.39 -9.25 9.25
C ARG A 596 -3.81 -10.27 10.29
N ALA A 597 -3.73 -11.55 9.98
CA ALA A 597 -3.98 -12.60 10.96
C ALA A 597 -3.00 -12.50 12.13
N GLU A 598 -1.74 -12.14 11.86
CA GLU A 598 -0.73 -11.84 12.88
C GLU A 598 -1.11 -10.59 13.70
N LYS A 599 -1.32 -9.43 13.04
CA LYS A 599 -1.59 -8.16 13.73
C LYS A 599 -2.87 -8.15 14.57
N LEU A 600 -3.85 -8.97 14.22
CA LEU A 600 -5.13 -9.07 14.93
C LEU A 600 -5.12 -10.18 16.00
N LEU A 601 -4.06 -10.98 16.09
CA LEU A 601 -3.94 -12.04 17.07
C LEU A 601 -3.99 -11.46 18.49
N GLY A 602 -4.86 -12.03 19.33
CA GLY A 602 -5.08 -11.53 20.70
C GLY A 602 -5.96 -10.27 20.80
N HIS A 603 -6.35 -9.66 19.68
CA HIS A 603 -7.20 -8.47 19.67
C HIS A 603 -8.66 -8.77 19.35
N VAL A 604 -8.96 -9.89 18.68
CA VAL A 604 -10.31 -10.33 18.30
C VAL A 604 -10.51 -11.81 18.66
N ASP A 605 -11.75 -12.25 18.77
CA ASP A 605 -12.10 -13.63 19.13
C ASP A 605 -12.41 -14.50 17.90
N ALA A 606 -12.79 -13.87 16.77
CA ALA A 606 -12.96 -14.52 15.49
C ALA A 606 -12.74 -13.53 14.33
N LEU A 607 -12.11 -14.01 13.25
CA LEU A 607 -11.85 -13.26 12.03
C LEU A 607 -12.36 -14.07 10.83
N SER A 608 -13.42 -13.58 10.18
CA SER A 608 -14.06 -14.29 9.06
C SER A 608 -13.89 -13.55 7.75
N ILE A 609 -13.20 -14.19 6.82
CA ILE A 609 -13.00 -13.62 5.49
C ILE A 609 -14.30 -13.60 4.69
N MET A 610 -14.53 -12.51 3.96
CA MET A 610 -15.52 -12.48 2.88
C MET A 610 -14.78 -12.72 1.56
N SER A 611 -14.97 -13.84 0.84
CA SER A 611 -15.86 -14.98 1.13
C SER A 611 -15.18 -16.33 0.82
N SER A 612 -15.88 -17.43 1.10
CA SER A 612 -15.43 -18.78 0.79
C SER A 612 -15.23 -19.05 -0.70
N THR A 613 -16.14 -18.59 -1.56
CA THR A 613 -16.17 -18.97 -2.98
C THR A 613 -16.70 -17.87 -3.89
N ASP A 614 -16.16 -17.82 -5.11
CA ASP A 614 -16.62 -16.90 -6.17
C ASP A 614 -18.07 -17.13 -6.60
N TRP A 615 -18.67 -18.29 -6.28
CA TRP A 615 -20.10 -18.53 -6.54
C TRP A 615 -21.03 -17.54 -5.82
N ILE A 616 -20.58 -16.94 -4.71
CA ILE A 616 -21.35 -15.95 -3.94
C ILE A 616 -21.50 -14.64 -4.71
N SER A 617 -20.48 -14.24 -5.47
CA SER A 617 -20.45 -13.00 -6.26
C SER A 617 -20.62 -13.23 -7.77
N ASN A 618 -20.97 -14.47 -8.16
CA ASN A 618 -21.13 -14.87 -9.56
C ASN A 618 -22.34 -14.20 -10.19
N TYR A 619 -22.11 -13.50 -11.30
CA TYR A 619 -23.12 -12.70 -11.98
C TYR A 619 -22.94 -12.76 -13.51
N MET A 620 -23.77 -12.03 -14.27
CA MET A 620 -23.77 -12.11 -15.74
C MET A 620 -22.47 -11.64 -16.42
N ASP A 621 -21.66 -10.86 -15.72
CA ASP A 621 -20.36 -10.32 -16.17
C ASP A 621 -19.16 -11.16 -15.70
N THR A 622 -19.35 -12.10 -14.76
CA THR A 622 -18.26 -13.00 -14.32
C THR A 622 -18.08 -14.13 -15.34
N THR A 623 -17.15 -13.94 -16.27
CA THR A 623 -16.76 -14.94 -17.27
C THR A 623 -15.28 -15.29 -17.14
N GLY A 624 -14.89 -16.50 -17.55
CA GLY A 624 -13.51 -16.96 -17.47
C GLY A 624 -13.15 -17.64 -16.15
N LEU A 625 -11.85 -17.90 -15.99
CA LEU A 625 -11.28 -18.70 -14.89
C LEU A 625 -11.25 -17.96 -13.55
N LEU A 626 -10.87 -16.68 -13.62
CA LEU A 626 -10.80 -15.73 -12.52
C LEU A 626 -11.46 -14.44 -12.98
N ASN A 627 -11.93 -13.63 -12.04
CA ASN A 627 -12.70 -12.42 -12.35
C ASN A 627 -12.57 -11.33 -11.28
N GLY A 628 -11.55 -11.42 -10.42
CA GLY A 628 -11.36 -10.49 -9.31
C GLY A 628 -12.34 -10.67 -8.15
N SER A 629 -13.07 -11.79 -8.10
CA SER A 629 -13.95 -12.11 -6.96
C SER A 629 -13.17 -12.49 -5.71
N ILE A 630 -13.80 -12.28 -4.57
CA ILE A 630 -13.20 -12.42 -3.24
C ILE A 630 -13.17 -13.86 -2.70
N GLY A 631 -13.60 -14.88 -3.45
CA GLY A 631 -13.59 -16.26 -2.98
C GLY A 631 -12.18 -16.79 -2.69
N LEU A 632 -12.07 -17.79 -1.82
CA LEU A 632 -10.84 -18.59 -1.67
C LEU A 632 -10.67 -19.60 -2.81
N ILE A 633 -11.79 -20.01 -3.41
CA ILE A 633 -11.88 -20.93 -4.53
C ILE A 633 -12.72 -20.31 -5.66
N SER A 634 -12.22 -20.43 -6.89
CA SER A 634 -12.94 -19.98 -8.09
C SER A 634 -14.19 -20.82 -8.36
N THR A 635 -15.05 -20.37 -9.26
CA THR A 635 -16.25 -21.12 -9.68
C THR A 635 -15.91 -22.49 -10.26
N ASP A 636 -14.75 -22.62 -10.91
CA ASP A 636 -14.21 -23.84 -11.53
C ASP A 636 -13.32 -24.69 -10.62
N ARG A 637 -13.35 -24.45 -9.30
CA ARG A 637 -12.61 -25.18 -8.25
C ARG A 637 -11.11 -24.89 -8.15
N ILE A 638 -10.62 -23.83 -8.77
CA ILE A 638 -9.21 -23.48 -8.64
C ILE A 638 -8.99 -22.74 -7.31
N LEU A 639 -8.01 -23.25 -6.55
CA LEU A 639 -7.58 -22.67 -5.29
C LEU A 639 -6.75 -21.42 -5.56
N LYS A 640 -7.15 -20.29 -4.98
CA LYS A 640 -6.43 -19.02 -5.10
C LYS A 640 -5.28 -18.94 -4.07
N PRO A 641 -4.30 -18.04 -4.25
CA PRO A 641 -3.24 -17.83 -3.24
C PRO A 641 -3.77 -17.63 -1.81
N ALA A 642 -4.88 -16.91 -1.67
CA ALA A 642 -5.56 -16.70 -0.38
C ALA A 642 -5.92 -18.02 0.34
N TYR A 643 -6.36 -19.06 -0.40
CA TYR A 643 -6.64 -20.39 0.18
C TYR A 643 -5.39 -20.99 0.84
N TYR A 644 -4.24 -20.91 0.16
CA TYR A 644 -3.00 -21.47 0.69
C TYR A 644 -2.49 -20.70 1.91
N SER A 645 -2.72 -19.38 1.98
CA SER A 645 -2.43 -18.59 3.18
C SER A 645 -3.20 -19.10 4.40
N PHE A 646 -4.52 -19.35 4.28
CA PHE A 646 -5.30 -20.00 5.34
C PHE A 646 -4.79 -21.41 5.65
N ALA A 647 -4.45 -22.21 4.64
CA ALA A 647 -3.92 -23.56 4.86
C ALA A 647 -2.61 -23.52 5.68
N PHE A 648 -1.76 -22.51 5.46
CA PHE A 648 -0.52 -22.33 6.20
C PHE A 648 -0.77 -21.84 7.63
N LEU A 649 -1.63 -20.84 7.81
CA LEU A 649 -2.08 -20.37 9.13
C LEU A 649 -2.67 -21.52 9.96
N ASN A 650 -3.45 -22.40 9.34
CA ASN A 650 -4.06 -23.56 10.02
C ASN A 650 -3.05 -24.66 10.36
N ALA A 651 -1.94 -24.72 9.64
CA ALA A 651 -0.85 -25.66 9.89
C ALA A 651 0.09 -25.23 11.03
N LEU A 652 -0.10 -24.04 11.63
CA LEU A 652 0.58 -23.62 12.85
C LEU A 652 0.24 -24.54 14.04
N GLY A 653 1.12 -24.60 15.02
CA GLY A 653 0.96 -25.34 16.27
C GLY A 653 -0.08 -24.75 17.21
N HIS A 654 -0.13 -25.25 18.44
CA HIS A 654 -1.08 -24.79 19.47
C HIS A 654 -0.40 -23.95 20.57
N LYS A 655 0.93 -24.00 20.69
CA LYS A 655 1.70 -23.08 21.54
C LYS A 655 2.32 -21.98 20.68
N LEU A 656 2.07 -20.72 21.01
CA LEU A 656 2.71 -19.56 20.41
C LEU A 656 4.07 -19.32 21.07
N LEU A 657 5.15 -19.38 20.29
CA LEU A 657 6.49 -19.13 20.79
C LEU A 657 6.89 -17.66 20.57
N ALA A 658 6.66 -17.13 19.38
CA ALA A 658 6.96 -15.74 19.03
C ALA A 658 6.16 -15.33 17.79
N HIS A 659 5.87 -14.05 17.64
CA HIS A 659 5.32 -13.48 16.42
C HIS A 659 5.75 -12.01 16.29
N GLY A 660 5.65 -11.48 15.07
CA GLY A 660 5.91 -10.08 14.77
C GLY A 660 5.59 -9.79 13.31
N ASP A 661 5.97 -8.61 12.83
CA ASP A 661 5.55 -8.04 11.55
C ASP A 661 5.68 -8.95 10.32
N HIS A 662 6.56 -9.96 10.36
CA HIS A 662 6.81 -10.87 9.23
C HIS A 662 6.82 -12.36 9.60
N TYR A 663 6.41 -12.72 10.83
CA TYR A 663 6.49 -14.11 11.27
C TYR A 663 5.48 -14.50 12.35
N ILE A 664 5.10 -15.78 12.34
CA ILE A 664 4.44 -16.46 13.46
C ILE A 664 5.17 -17.78 13.70
N ILE A 665 5.70 -18.01 14.89
CA ILE A 665 6.44 -19.21 15.29
C ILE A 665 5.66 -19.91 16.40
N THR A 666 5.42 -21.19 16.20
CA THR A 666 4.60 -22.02 17.09
C THR A 666 5.24 -23.38 17.31
N LYS A 667 4.84 -24.02 18.40
CA LYS A 667 5.21 -25.39 18.74
C LYS A 667 3.98 -26.29 18.75
N THR A 668 4.19 -27.53 18.35
CA THR A 668 3.19 -28.61 18.35
C THR A 668 3.38 -29.54 19.55
N ASP A 669 2.41 -30.41 19.83
CA ASP A 669 2.41 -31.29 21.02
C ASP A 669 3.60 -32.25 21.05
N ASN A 670 4.08 -32.65 19.88
CA ASN A 670 5.23 -33.54 19.74
C ASN A 670 6.58 -32.78 19.73
N GLY A 671 6.60 -31.50 20.07
CA GLY A 671 7.80 -30.68 20.12
C GLY A 671 8.29 -30.16 18.76
N SER A 672 7.61 -30.45 17.66
CA SER A 672 7.98 -29.90 16.34
C SER A 672 7.63 -28.41 16.21
N ILE A 673 8.44 -27.66 15.47
CA ILE A 673 8.31 -26.21 15.30
C ILE A 673 7.65 -25.90 13.96
N ARG A 674 6.70 -24.98 13.98
CA ARG A 674 5.93 -24.52 12.82
C ARG A 674 6.07 -23.01 12.72
N MET A 675 6.55 -22.55 11.58
CA MET A 675 6.83 -21.14 11.34
C MET A 675 6.13 -20.69 10.07
N LEU A 676 5.36 -19.62 10.16
CA LEU A 676 4.85 -18.91 9.00
C LEU A 676 5.66 -17.64 8.84
N LEU A 677 6.38 -17.50 7.74
CA LEU A 677 7.12 -16.30 7.37
C LEU A 677 6.39 -15.63 6.20
N PHE A 678 6.32 -14.31 6.16
CA PHE A 678 5.64 -13.60 5.08
C PHE A 678 6.26 -12.22 4.83
N ASN A 679 6.23 -11.79 3.57
CA ASN A 679 6.65 -10.45 3.14
C ASN A 679 5.42 -9.72 2.56
N ASP A 680 4.59 -9.18 3.43
CA ASP A 680 3.48 -8.32 3.02
C ASP A 680 3.97 -6.91 2.72
N SER A 681 3.41 -6.30 1.69
CA SER A 681 3.63 -4.90 1.36
C SER A 681 2.28 -4.20 1.21
N TRP A 682 2.26 -2.87 1.33
CA TRP A 682 1.05 -2.09 1.12
C TRP A 682 0.94 -1.59 -0.32
N PHE A 683 -0.22 -1.05 -0.68
CA PHE A 683 -0.44 -0.48 -2.00
C PHE A 683 0.54 0.68 -2.30
N SER A 684 0.97 0.82 -3.56
CA SER A 684 1.83 1.92 -3.99
C SER A 684 1.07 3.25 -4.03
N ALA A 685 1.79 4.37 -4.13
CA ALA A 685 1.18 5.66 -4.40
C ALA A 685 0.32 5.65 -5.68
N GLY A 686 0.74 4.89 -6.71
CA GLY A 686 0.03 4.75 -7.98
C GLY A 686 -1.35 4.08 -7.85
N TYR A 687 -1.52 3.15 -6.92
CA TYR A 687 -2.82 2.53 -6.63
C TYR A 687 -3.85 3.58 -6.20
N PHE A 688 -3.47 4.45 -5.25
CA PHE A 688 -4.38 5.45 -4.67
C PHE A 688 -4.75 6.60 -5.62
N LEU A 689 -4.09 6.69 -6.77
CA LEU A 689 -4.36 7.70 -7.81
C LEU A 689 -5.37 7.21 -8.86
N GLY A 690 -5.61 5.90 -8.95
CA GLY A 690 -6.56 5.28 -9.86
C GLY A 690 -7.88 4.88 -9.19
N PRO A 691 -8.81 4.28 -9.95
CA PRO A 691 -9.92 3.56 -9.35
C PRO A 691 -9.41 2.41 -8.47
N GLU A 692 -10.20 2.01 -7.48
CA GLU A 692 -9.88 0.90 -6.58
C GLU A 692 -9.69 -0.42 -7.34
N GLU A 693 -10.50 -0.63 -8.37
CA GLU A 693 -10.45 -1.83 -9.20
C GLU A 693 -9.13 -1.86 -9.98
N VAL A 694 -8.36 -2.93 -9.75
CA VAL A 694 -7.18 -3.23 -10.56
C VAL A 694 -7.58 -4.24 -11.63
N PRO A 695 -7.70 -3.81 -12.90
CA PRO A 695 -7.96 -4.73 -14.00
C PRO A 695 -6.70 -5.53 -14.35
N LEU A 696 -6.85 -6.62 -15.11
CA LEU A 696 -5.76 -7.54 -15.47
C LEU A 696 -4.56 -6.82 -16.10
N GLU A 697 -4.82 -5.83 -16.95
CA GLU A 697 -3.79 -5.07 -17.67
C GLU A 697 -2.90 -4.25 -16.73
N ARG A 698 -3.42 -3.90 -15.54
CA ARG A 698 -2.71 -3.13 -14.50
C ARG A 698 -2.11 -3.99 -13.40
N MET A 699 -2.33 -5.31 -13.42
CA MET A 699 -1.72 -6.21 -12.42
C MET A 699 -0.18 -6.24 -12.51
N GLY A 700 0.38 -5.92 -13.68
CA GLY A 700 1.83 -5.80 -13.88
C GLY A 700 2.42 -4.40 -13.62
N SER A 701 1.60 -3.36 -13.45
CA SER A 701 2.02 -1.94 -13.54
C SER A 701 2.19 -1.23 -12.19
N GLY A 702 2.89 -1.84 -11.22
CA GLY A 702 3.21 -1.16 -9.96
C GLY A 702 1.99 -0.88 -9.05
N SER A 703 0.96 -1.72 -9.09
CA SER A 703 -0.23 -1.61 -8.21
C SER A 703 0.08 -1.82 -6.72
N TYR A 704 1.26 -2.34 -6.40
CA TYR A 704 1.75 -2.54 -5.04
C TYR A 704 3.08 -1.82 -4.90
N THR A 705 3.43 -1.40 -3.67
CA THR A 705 4.83 -1.06 -3.40
C THR A 705 5.67 -2.27 -3.81
N VAL A 706 6.70 -2.06 -4.63
CA VAL A 706 7.65 -3.12 -4.92
C VAL A 706 8.44 -3.30 -3.63
N GLY A 707 7.94 -4.20 -2.78
CA GLY A 707 8.70 -4.62 -1.61
C GLY A 707 10.06 -5.13 -2.08
N GLN A 708 11.08 -5.00 -1.25
CA GLN A 708 12.32 -5.74 -1.48
C GLN A 708 12.21 -7.14 -0.91
N ALA A 709 13.12 -8.02 -1.34
CA ALA A 709 13.24 -9.31 -0.71
C ALA A 709 13.57 -9.11 0.78
N LEU A 710 12.81 -9.76 1.64
CA LEU A 710 12.99 -9.75 3.09
C LEU A 710 13.94 -10.87 3.48
N GLU A 711 15.02 -10.55 4.20
CA GLU A 711 16.00 -11.53 4.67
C GLU A 711 15.80 -11.81 6.17
N LEU A 712 15.19 -12.95 6.49
CA LEU A 712 14.98 -13.39 7.87
C LEU A 712 15.97 -14.49 8.26
N SER A 713 16.63 -14.30 9.40
CA SER A 713 17.45 -15.32 10.04
C SER A 713 16.79 -15.75 11.34
N VAL A 714 16.26 -16.98 11.40
CA VAL A 714 15.58 -17.48 12.60
C VAL A 714 16.35 -18.62 13.24
N THR A 715 16.74 -18.45 14.49
CA THR A 715 17.44 -19.48 15.29
C THR A 715 16.48 -20.07 16.31
N ILE A 716 16.28 -21.39 16.29
CA ILE A 716 15.59 -22.11 17.36
C ILE A 716 16.65 -22.85 18.18
N ARG A 717 16.77 -22.53 19.47
CA ARG A 717 17.79 -23.11 20.38
C ARG A 717 17.22 -24.18 21.29
N HIS A 718 18.10 -25.05 21.76
CA HIS A 718 17.82 -26.09 22.75
C HIS A 718 16.72 -27.07 22.33
N LEU A 719 16.71 -27.46 21.05
CA LEU A 719 15.80 -28.49 20.54
C LEU A 719 16.06 -29.83 21.23
N GLN A 720 15.00 -30.48 21.70
CA GLN A 720 15.09 -31.76 22.41
C GLN A 720 15.03 -32.93 21.43
N GLY A 721 16.01 -33.83 21.49
CA GLY A 721 16.04 -35.08 20.71
C GLY A 721 17.40 -35.37 20.10
N THR A 722 17.70 -36.65 19.89
CA THR A 722 18.97 -37.13 19.31
C THR A 722 18.84 -37.59 17.86
N GLY A 723 17.67 -37.39 17.26
CA GLY A 723 17.32 -37.85 15.92
C GLY A 723 17.81 -36.98 14.79
N ASN A 724 17.61 -37.46 13.57
CA ASN A 724 17.81 -36.63 12.38
C ASN A 724 16.70 -35.57 12.32
N TRP A 725 17.09 -34.31 12.25
CA TRP A 725 16.15 -33.21 12.07
C TRP A 725 15.93 -32.91 10.58
N TYR A 726 14.74 -32.41 10.28
CA TYR A 726 14.32 -32.09 8.93
C TYR A 726 13.63 -30.73 8.91
N ILE A 727 13.90 -29.96 7.85
CA ILE A 727 13.22 -28.71 7.55
C ILE A 727 12.39 -28.94 6.29
N LYS A 728 11.07 -28.81 6.41
CA LYS A 728 10.13 -28.86 5.29
C LYS A 728 9.60 -27.47 5.02
N ARG A 729 9.76 -26.98 3.79
CA ARG A 729 9.31 -25.64 3.38
C ARG A 729 8.19 -25.74 2.35
N ARG A 730 7.15 -24.92 2.49
CA ARG A 730 6.14 -24.67 1.46
C ARG A 730 6.16 -23.20 1.12
N ILE A 731 6.43 -22.88 -0.15
CA ILE A 731 6.64 -21.51 -0.63
C ILE A 731 5.50 -21.15 -1.57
N LEU A 732 4.76 -20.11 -1.22
CA LEU A 732 3.71 -19.49 -2.03
C LEU A 732 4.19 -18.12 -2.49
N ASN A 733 4.35 -17.92 -3.79
CA ASN A 733 4.73 -16.64 -4.40
C ASN A 733 4.26 -16.59 -5.86
N ARG A 734 4.60 -15.54 -6.61
CA ARG A 734 4.21 -15.37 -8.01
C ARG A 734 4.66 -16.51 -8.94
N ASN A 735 5.74 -17.22 -8.58
CA ASN A 735 6.25 -18.35 -9.36
C ASN A 735 5.68 -19.70 -8.91
N HIS A 736 5.08 -19.77 -7.72
CA HIS A 736 4.66 -21.01 -7.07
C HIS A 736 3.33 -20.83 -6.33
N GLY A 737 2.27 -21.45 -6.82
CA GLY A 737 0.93 -21.37 -6.20
C GLY A 737 0.10 -20.15 -6.61
N SER A 738 0.57 -19.35 -7.58
CA SER A 738 -0.17 -18.21 -8.13
C SER A 738 -0.94 -18.58 -9.39
N ILE A 739 -2.26 -18.81 -9.28
CA ILE A 739 -3.09 -19.08 -10.45
C ILE A 739 -3.12 -17.88 -11.41
N LEU A 740 -3.09 -16.65 -10.89
CA LEU A 740 -3.13 -15.46 -11.74
C LEU A 740 -1.90 -15.40 -12.67
N ASP A 741 -0.69 -15.61 -12.13
CA ASP A 741 0.55 -15.62 -12.91
C ASP A 741 0.63 -16.86 -13.84
N GLU A 742 0.07 -18.01 -13.45
CA GLU A 742 -0.03 -19.17 -14.35
C GLU A 742 -1.01 -18.92 -15.50
N TRP A 743 -2.16 -18.30 -15.23
CA TRP A 743 -3.15 -17.95 -16.25
C TRP A 743 -2.64 -16.85 -17.20
N GLN A 744 -1.77 -15.96 -16.73
CA GLN A 744 -1.06 -15.00 -17.58
C GLN A 744 -0.27 -15.69 -18.70
N LYS A 745 0.32 -16.86 -18.45
CA LYS A 745 1.05 -17.63 -19.48
C LYS A 745 0.12 -18.16 -20.58
N PHE A 746 -1.17 -18.26 -20.30
CA PHE A 746 -2.25 -18.54 -21.25
C PHE A 746 -2.89 -17.26 -21.80
N GLN A 747 -2.21 -16.11 -21.64
CA GLN A 747 -2.65 -14.80 -22.10
C GLN A 747 -4.04 -14.40 -21.56
N TYR A 748 -4.37 -14.87 -20.35
CA TYR A 748 -5.68 -14.67 -19.73
C TYR A 748 -6.87 -15.13 -20.59
N GLU A 749 -6.68 -16.13 -21.45
CA GLU A 749 -7.75 -16.67 -22.28
C GLU A 749 -8.92 -17.17 -21.41
N THR A 750 -10.13 -16.76 -21.76
CA THR A 750 -11.35 -17.10 -21.00
C THR A 750 -11.98 -18.39 -21.50
N ARG A 751 -11.70 -18.79 -22.75
CA ARG A 751 -12.23 -20.01 -23.38
C ARG A 751 -11.25 -21.18 -23.25
N LEU A 752 -10.98 -21.59 -22.03
CA LEU A 752 -10.12 -22.73 -21.73
C LEU A 752 -10.90 -24.06 -21.85
N THR A 753 -10.24 -25.10 -22.31
CA THR A 753 -10.82 -26.45 -22.27
C THR A 753 -10.77 -27.01 -20.85
N ARG A 754 -11.56 -28.04 -20.57
CA ARG A 754 -11.53 -28.72 -19.26
C ARG A 754 -10.16 -29.32 -18.93
N SER A 755 -9.38 -29.73 -19.93
CA SER A 755 -8.01 -30.20 -19.72
C SER A 755 -7.07 -29.08 -19.31
N ASP A 756 -7.24 -27.88 -19.88
CA ASP A 756 -6.42 -26.71 -19.54
C ASP A 756 -6.71 -26.25 -18.11
N VAL A 757 -7.98 -26.18 -17.72
CA VAL A 757 -8.41 -25.84 -16.35
C VAL A 757 -7.82 -26.83 -15.34
N LYS A 758 -7.89 -28.14 -15.62
CA LYS A 758 -7.29 -29.18 -14.76
C LYS A 758 -5.76 -29.09 -14.68
N TYR A 759 -5.12 -28.72 -15.78
CA TYR A 759 -3.67 -28.52 -15.79
C TYR A 759 -3.30 -27.36 -14.86
N LEU A 760 -3.96 -26.21 -15.03
CA LEU A 760 -3.78 -25.04 -14.15
C LEU A 760 -4.05 -25.38 -12.68
N GLU A 761 -5.15 -26.06 -12.39
CA GLU A 761 -5.48 -26.57 -11.04
C GLU A 761 -4.33 -27.41 -10.44
N SER A 762 -3.68 -28.26 -11.25
CA SER A 762 -2.61 -29.16 -10.77
C SER A 762 -1.25 -28.48 -10.53
N ILE A 763 -0.99 -27.35 -11.19
CA ILE A 763 0.31 -26.65 -11.10
C ILE A 763 0.24 -25.41 -10.20
N SER A 764 -0.95 -24.85 -9.96
CA SER A 764 -1.16 -23.71 -9.08
C SER A 764 -1.17 -24.13 -7.60
N VAL A 765 -0.09 -24.79 -7.16
CA VAL A 765 0.15 -25.25 -5.78
C VAL A 765 1.48 -24.69 -5.25
N PRO A 766 1.63 -24.46 -3.92
CA PRO A 766 2.89 -24.01 -3.34
C PRO A 766 4.04 -25.00 -3.58
N LYS A 767 5.25 -24.48 -3.76
CA LYS A 767 6.46 -25.30 -3.92
C LYS A 767 6.81 -25.96 -2.60
N LEU A 768 7.02 -27.28 -2.61
CA LEU A 768 7.40 -28.07 -1.44
C LEU A 768 8.87 -28.50 -1.54
N THR A 769 9.64 -28.28 -0.47
CA THR A 769 11.01 -28.82 -0.32
C THR A 769 11.19 -29.49 1.04
N LEU A 770 12.16 -30.40 1.12
CA LEU A 770 12.56 -31.09 2.35
C LEU A 770 14.09 -31.20 2.37
N GLU A 771 14.70 -30.75 3.45
CA GLU A 771 16.14 -30.85 3.69
C GLU A 771 16.40 -31.45 5.07
N LYS A 772 17.56 -32.08 5.24
CA LYS A 772 18.05 -32.50 6.56
C LYS A 772 18.68 -31.30 7.24
N ALA A 773 18.50 -31.20 8.55
CA ALA A 773 19.16 -30.22 9.41
C ALA A 773 20.02 -30.93 10.44
N GLU A 774 21.18 -30.36 10.72
CA GLU A 774 22.07 -30.78 11.80
C GLU A 774 21.90 -29.80 12.97
N LEU A 775 21.94 -30.34 14.20
CA LEU A 775 21.92 -29.52 15.40
C LEU A 775 23.32 -28.98 15.66
N GLU A 776 23.42 -27.70 16.03
CA GLU A 776 24.67 -27.13 16.52
C GLU A 776 25.11 -27.79 17.84
N ASP A 777 26.39 -28.17 17.95
CA ASP A 777 26.92 -28.91 19.10
C ASP A 777 26.88 -28.11 20.41
N SER A 778 26.91 -26.77 20.34
CA SER A 778 27.00 -25.92 21.53
C SER A 778 25.68 -25.80 22.30
N ASP A 779 24.56 -25.66 21.59
CA ASP A 779 23.26 -25.31 22.17
C ASP A 779 22.08 -26.06 21.52
N HIS A 780 22.34 -27.08 20.69
CA HIS A 780 21.33 -27.85 19.96
C HIS A 780 20.38 -26.95 19.16
N SER A 781 20.93 -25.96 18.47
CA SER A 781 20.15 -25.01 17.67
C SER A 781 20.06 -25.38 16.19
N ILE A 782 19.01 -24.88 15.54
CA ILE A 782 18.85 -24.87 14.08
C ILE A 782 18.67 -23.42 13.63
N LEU A 783 19.54 -22.98 12.70
CA LEU A 783 19.40 -21.71 11.99
C LEU A 783 18.66 -21.90 10.67
N VAL A 784 17.61 -21.11 10.48
CA VAL A 784 16.83 -21.05 9.25
C VAL A 784 17.00 -19.67 8.63
N ASN A 785 17.73 -19.61 7.52
CA ASN A 785 17.77 -18.42 6.67
C ASN A 785 16.65 -18.51 5.63
N ALA A 786 15.91 -17.42 5.45
CA ALA A 786 14.84 -17.30 4.48
C ALA A 786 14.89 -15.92 3.81
N ARG A 787 15.05 -15.94 2.48
CA ARG A 787 14.86 -14.78 1.62
C ARG A 787 13.46 -14.86 1.02
N LEU A 788 12.57 -13.96 1.42
CA LEU A 788 11.18 -13.91 0.94
C LEU A 788 11.04 -12.83 -0.11
N GLU A 789 10.67 -13.22 -1.33
CA GLU A 789 10.29 -12.26 -2.37
C GLU A 789 9.01 -11.49 -1.95
N PRO A 790 8.71 -10.34 -2.57
CA PRO A 790 7.49 -9.59 -2.27
C PRO A 790 6.25 -10.45 -2.45
N HIS A 791 5.35 -10.38 -1.46
CA HIS A 791 4.11 -11.15 -1.39
C HIS A 791 4.32 -12.66 -1.26
N GLU A 792 5.52 -13.09 -0.87
CA GLU A 792 5.79 -14.47 -0.53
C GLU A 792 5.25 -14.81 0.85
N VAL A 793 4.64 -15.99 0.96
CA VAL A 793 4.27 -16.61 2.22
C VAL A 793 4.94 -17.99 2.26
N CYS A 794 5.73 -18.23 3.30
CA CYS A 794 6.52 -19.45 3.46
C CYS A 794 6.17 -20.16 4.77
N MET A 795 5.68 -21.40 4.67
CA MET A 795 5.43 -22.27 5.81
C MET A 795 6.60 -23.22 6.01
N ILE A 796 7.25 -23.15 7.17
CA ILE A 796 8.37 -23.99 7.57
C ILE A 796 7.94 -24.92 8.70
N HIS A 797 8.32 -26.19 8.59
CA HIS A 797 8.11 -27.21 9.61
C HIS A 797 9.45 -27.86 9.94
N ILE A 798 9.92 -27.65 11.17
CA ILE A 798 11.14 -28.26 11.71
C ILE A 798 10.72 -29.42 12.62
N PHE A 799 11.15 -30.63 12.30
CA PHE A 799 10.74 -31.84 13.04
C PHE A 799 11.80 -32.93 13.02
N SER A 800 11.76 -33.80 14.03
CA SER A 800 12.47 -35.08 14.07
C SER A 800 11.56 -36.21 13.55
N MET A 801 12.14 -37.28 12.99
CA MET A 801 11.42 -38.49 12.56
C MET A 801 11.37 -39.60 13.62
N ASP A 802 11.92 -39.34 14.82
CA ASP A 802 12.01 -40.32 15.90
C ASP A 802 10.68 -40.58 16.64
#